data_AF-A0A9D3P5K8-F1
#
_entry.id   AF-A0A9D3P5K8-F1
#
_cell.length_a   1.000
_cell.length_b   1.000
_cell.length_c   1.000
_cell.angle_alpha   90.00
_cell.angle_beta   90.00
_cell.angle_gamma   90.00
#
_symmetry.space_group_name_H-M   'P 1'
#
loop_
_entity.id
_entity.type
_entity.pdbx_description
1 polymer ?
#
loop_
_entity_poly.entity_id
_entity_poly.type
_entity_poly.pdbx_seq_one_letter_code
_entity_poly.pdbx_strand_id
1 'polypeptide(L)'
;MSSFWLSKRIPFFWKPRSKIQDDVTRPLISEVTTRNGTQYLATDISTERQKNSSSSNHDQQTKLPSHSSSDLTVFLLKYVLFTSNFVFSVLGLATLGIGFWGLMNKESFAREKLDGLGTDPMLLLVFLGMLLSLLCLTGCVGALRENYCLLRTFSATLLILVAAQVLIAIVAYSLQDWITELLRSTMLMAMTRYQDDLDLRFITDEIQVGLQCCGVDNYRDWEINQYFNCSSPGVQACGVPPSCCVDPLENGTVWNSQCGLRAQQLDEFSAQSVIFLGGCLGSFIISSYFSEASAKMVSSRSSFVIWTLLSLYVSAQGWSLFDVEKKGPPMEGELRLVGGDQPSNGRVEVYHNGKWGTVCDDSWDMTEAQVVCQQLGFPGAVSAKAGGSYGEGSGPIWLDDLSCKGSESFLSSCHFKGWGVTDCSHKEDAGVVCESGKEMDSNYKFQLDHSLGLSGELGRLFDSGDNCDFSVVVRDPSEDQAEIKTVCVHRLILSLYPQFNISDSNKDHTVEISQNCHPHISSFLRYLYTRKIDITLSSAQCLHQLSHIYQLQQLLEEIGRIFTLLLPQDSTFRTQVSLYEYGVRTKDMLLQENVLQYLSWNFESLVDSPAWKTASIHMMKALLSRSDLVVKDEFYVLQVLEESIKKKGETVSLDDKTSLLSSIRFPMIPVENLYDIQYSSGMYQSNEAFYSSALLKGFQFNTLPFSKIKERFNNFNDCLPRIYTADPWSVAINYTADSGSNNYHYSHYPYSSSSFTTSAHNSVSYRHEKIQWFAQVLRNSWECSNQGFICDSLPVARLYSQSVMSNYESTIRFDNKLILSCRSEKIVFNVQDFKNGKAVVPTNSSMGLPHPCPDDYSFTFVVHPEYI
;
A
#
# COMPACT_ATOMS: atom_id res chain seq x y z
N MET A 1 -56.26 -22.82 -13.73
CA MET A 1 -57.35 -23.56 -13.05
C MET A 1 -57.02 -23.69 -11.56
N SER A 2 -58.01 -23.90 -10.69
CA SER A 2 -57.94 -24.46 -9.32
C SER A 2 -56.59 -24.38 -8.57
N SER A 3 -56.40 -23.51 -7.56
CA SER A 3 -56.83 -23.70 -6.14
C SER A 3 -56.19 -24.92 -5.46
N PHE A 4 -55.56 -24.82 -4.28
CA PHE A 4 -56.16 -24.32 -3.03
C PHE A 4 -55.18 -23.55 -2.09
N TRP A 5 -55.69 -22.44 -1.52
CA TRP A 5 -55.56 -21.93 -0.13
C TRP A 5 -54.23 -21.94 0.66
N LEU A 6 -53.88 -20.92 1.47
CA LEU A 6 -54.19 -19.46 1.54
C LEU A 6 -53.21 -18.86 2.61
N SER A 7 -52.37 -17.84 2.32
CA SER A 7 -52.62 -16.39 2.50
C SER A 7 -52.49 -15.75 3.90
N LYS A 8 -51.53 -14.82 4.01
CA LYS A 8 -51.56 -13.51 4.71
C LYS A 8 -51.47 -13.39 6.26
N ARG A 9 -50.35 -12.75 6.65
CA ARG A 9 -50.23 -11.48 7.44
C ARG A 9 -50.50 -11.47 8.98
N ILE A 10 -49.45 -11.01 9.71
CA ILE A 10 -49.36 -9.78 10.56
C ILE A 10 -50.47 -9.52 11.62
N PRO A 11 -50.19 -9.03 12.86
CA PRO A 11 -48.89 -8.64 13.48
C PRO A 11 -48.61 -9.42 14.81
N PHE A 12 -47.56 -9.04 15.56
CA PHE A 12 -47.72 -8.36 16.87
C PHE A 12 -46.36 -8.05 17.57
N PHE A 13 -46.23 -6.82 18.09
CA PHE A 13 -45.42 -6.56 19.30
C PHE A 13 -46.08 -7.26 20.49
N TRP A 14 -45.33 -7.68 21.52
CA TRP A 14 -45.69 -7.43 22.93
C TRP A 14 -44.46 -7.69 23.84
N LYS A 15 -44.35 -6.96 24.94
CA LYS A 15 -43.35 -7.19 26.02
C LYS A 15 -44.07 -7.85 27.23
N PRO A 16 -43.49 -8.03 28.44
CA PRO A 16 -43.73 -9.27 29.19
C PRO A 16 -44.68 -9.11 30.39
N ARG A 17 -45.18 -10.24 30.95
CA ARG A 17 -44.85 -10.64 32.34
C ARG A 17 -45.48 -11.96 32.82
N SER A 18 -44.84 -12.45 33.90
CA SER A 18 -45.40 -13.20 35.06
C SER A 18 -46.08 -14.55 34.87
N LYS A 19 -45.56 -15.54 35.62
CA LYS A 19 -46.38 -16.45 36.43
C LYS A 19 -45.58 -17.06 37.60
N ILE A 20 -45.76 -16.52 38.81
CA ILE A 20 -45.74 -17.25 40.08
C ILE A 20 -46.74 -16.54 40.99
N GLN A 21 -47.83 -17.23 41.35
CA GLN A 21 -48.46 -17.36 42.67
C GLN A 21 -49.86 -17.95 42.41
N ASP A 22 -50.16 -19.11 43.00
CA ASP A 22 -51.50 -19.70 43.02
C ASP A 22 -52.05 -19.65 44.47
N ASP A 23 -53.33 -19.98 44.63
CA ASP A 23 -54.06 -20.28 45.89
C ASP A 23 -54.34 -19.15 46.90
N VAL A 24 -55.48 -19.11 47.60
CA VAL A 24 -56.80 -19.76 47.36
C VAL A 24 -57.89 -19.06 48.21
N THR A 25 -59.17 -19.35 47.97
CA THR A 25 -60.28 -18.97 48.89
C THR A 25 -61.04 -20.18 49.44
N ARG A 26 -60.97 -20.34 50.78
CA ARG A 26 -62.01 -20.68 51.81
C ARG A 26 -63.36 -21.33 51.40
N PRO A 27 -64.08 -22.02 52.32
CA PRO A 27 -63.98 -22.01 53.81
C PRO A 27 -63.92 -23.46 54.42
N LEU A 28 -64.31 -23.85 55.65
CA LEU A 28 -64.93 -23.26 56.87
C LEU A 28 -64.61 -24.20 58.10
N ILE A 29 -65.15 -23.85 59.28
CA ILE A 29 -65.38 -24.68 60.50
C ILE A 29 -64.20 -24.90 61.50
N SER A 30 -64.60 -24.85 62.78
CA SER A 30 -63.95 -24.99 64.10
C SER A 30 -63.13 -26.26 64.36
N GLU A 31 -62.25 -26.41 65.37
CA GLU A 31 -61.61 -25.55 66.41
C GLU A 31 -60.65 -26.47 67.25
N VAL A 32 -60.18 -26.05 68.44
CA VAL A 32 -59.72 -26.91 69.57
C VAL A 32 -58.24 -27.38 69.62
N THR A 33 -57.42 -26.53 70.27
CA THR A 33 -56.37 -26.83 71.30
C THR A 33 -55.02 -27.55 71.05
N THR A 34 -53.96 -26.82 71.42
CA THR A 34 -52.83 -27.16 72.35
C THR A 34 -51.59 -28.01 71.99
N ARG A 35 -50.42 -27.40 72.30
CA ARG A 35 -49.24 -27.87 73.06
C ARG A 35 -48.25 -28.93 72.51
N ASN A 36 -46.98 -28.52 72.57
CA ASN A 36 -45.78 -29.18 73.13
C ASN A 36 -45.53 -30.70 72.96
N GLY A 37 -44.38 -31.03 72.39
CA GLY A 37 -43.53 -32.19 72.75
C GLY A 37 -42.38 -32.35 71.73
N THR A 38 -41.08 -32.49 72.04
CA THR A 38 -40.35 -33.33 73.02
C THR A 38 -40.55 -34.83 72.78
N GLN A 39 -39.54 -35.71 72.67
CA GLN A 39 -38.07 -35.59 72.75
C GLN A 39 -37.45 -36.98 72.38
N TYR A 40 -36.21 -37.24 72.82
CA TYR A 40 -35.58 -38.57 73.03
C TYR A 40 -34.86 -39.18 71.82
N LEU A 41 -33.51 -39.15 71.79
CA LEU A 41 -32.49 -39.96 72.52
C LEU A 41 -32.19 -41.29 71.76
N ALA A 42 -30.96 -41.77 71.63
CA ALA A 42 -29.63 -41.28 72.04
C ALA A 42 -28.59 -41.60 70.90
N THR A 43 -27.26 -41.74 71.03
CA THR A 43 -26.30 -41.89 72.17
C THR A 43 -24.87 -41.59 71.66
N ASP A 44 -24.07 -40.86 72.45
CA ASP A 44 -22.65 -41.11 72.85
C ASP A 44 -21.57 -41.71 71.88
N ILE A 45 -20.26 -41.44 72.02
CA ILE A 45 -19.49 -40.82 73.13
C ILE A 45 -18.19 -40.11 72.67
N SER A 46 -17.82 -39.02 73.36
CA SER A 46 -16.47 -38.38 73.56
C SER A 46 -15.55 -38.04 72.34
N THR A 47 -14.58 -37.10 72.41
CA THR A 47 -13.95 -36.42 73.56
C THR A 47 -13.45 -35.00 73.20
N GLU A 48 -13.47 -34.07 74.17
CA GLU A 48 -12.68 -32.83 74.40
C GLU A 48 -11.78 -32.17 73.30
N ARG A 49 -11.59 -30.83 73.24
CA ARG A 49 -11.76 -29.70 74.21
C ARG A 49 -12.11 -28.39 73.45
N GLN A 50 -12.95 -27.49 73.98
CA GLN A 50 -12.61 -26.20 74.65
C GLN A 50 -11.64 -25.28 73.85
N LYS A 51 -11.76 -23.94 73.77
CA LYS A 51 -12.56 -22.88 74.45
C LYS A 51 -12.26 -21.52 73.73
N ASN A 52 -12.89 -20.34 73.94
CA ASN A 52 -13.94 -19.87 74.87
C ASN A 52 -14.61 -18.56 74.37
N SER A 53 -15.82 -18.28 74.89
CA SER A 53 -16.34 -16.97 75.39
C SER A 53 -16.20 -15.61 74.64
N SER A 54 -17.35 -14.91 74.54
CA SER A 54 -17.65 -13.54 75.08
C SER A 54 -17.14 -12.27 74.35
N SER A 55 -17.79 -11.09 74.39
CA SER A 55 -19.11 -10.63 74.95
C SER A 55 -19.59 -9.30 74.31
N SER A 56 -20.73 -8.79 74.79
CA SER A 56 -21.12 -7.36 74.94
C SER A 56 -21.18 -6.42 73.73
N ASN A 57 -22.41 -6.20 73.25
CA ASN A 57 -23.18 -4.94 73.21
C ASN A 57 -22.52 -3.54 73.09
N HIS A 58 -23.31 -2.69 72.42
CA HIS A 58 -23.52 -1.22 72.56
C HIS A 58 -22.87 -0.24 71.57
N ASP A 59 -23.80 0.52 70.96
CA ASP A 59 -23.80 1.94 70.59
C ASP A 59 -22.90 2.49 69.47
N GLN A 60 -23.54 2.53 68.29
CA GLN A 60 -23.59 3.66 67.34
C GLN A 60 -22.39 4.61 67.25
N GLN A 61 -21.63 4.48 66.15
CA GLN A 61 -21.37 5.63 65.28
C GLN A 61 -21.19 5.21 63.81
N THR A 62 -21.42 6.16 62.89
CA THR A 62 -21.60 5.91 61.46
C THR A 62 -20.33 5.48 60.72
N LYS A 63 -20.40 4.38 59.97
CA LYS A 63 -19.47 4.02 58.89
C LYS A 63 -20.24 3.33 57.75
N LEU A 64 -19.92 3.67 56.50
CA LEU A 64 -20.36 2.87 55.35
C LEU A 64 -19.57 1.55 55.33
N PRO A 65 -20.22 0.40 55.05
CA PRO A 65 -19.52 -0.83 54.74
C PRO A 65 -19.00 -0.80 53.30
N SER A 66 -17.70 -0.98 53.12
CA SER A 66 -17.07 -1.20 51.81
C SER A 66 -17.38 -2.60 51.30
N HIS A 67 -18.03 -2.74 50.15
CA HIS A 67 -17.98 -3.99 49.38
C HIS A 67 -16.59 -4.15 48.76
N SER A 68 -16.06 -5.37 48.79
CA SER A 68 -14.71 -5.69 48.32
C SER A 68 -14.65 -5.90 46.81
N SER A 69 -13.51 -5.55 46.22
CA SER A 69 -13.20 -5.74 44.78
C SER A 69 -13.18 -7.21 44.32
N SER A 70 -13.20 -8.16 45.27
CA SER A 70 -13.39 -9.60 45.05
C SER A 70 -14.68 -9.93 44.30
N ASP A 71 -15.77 -9.26 44.64
CA ASP A 71 -17.10 -9.73 44.26
C ASP A 71 -17.36 -9.45 42.78
N LEU A 72 -16.89 -8.28 42.32
CA LEU A 72 -16.95 -7.85 40.93
C LEU A 72 -16.03 -8.68 40.02
N THR A 73 -14.84 -9.04 40.49
CA THR A 73 -13.89 -9.88 39.71
C THR A 73 -14.39 -11.31 39.57
N VAL A 74 -14.93 -11.91 40.63
CA VAL A 74 -15.59 -13.23 40.58
C VAL A 74 -16.83 -13.21 39.67
N PHE A 75 -17.63 -12.13 39.71
CA PHE A 75 -18.78 -11.97 38.82
C PHE A 75 -18.36 -11.91 37.35
N LEU A 76 -17.40 -11.05 36.99
CA LEU A 76 -16.90 -10.91 35.62
C LEU A 76 -16.32 -12.23 35.08
N LEU A 77 -15.53 -12.94 35.89
CA LEU A 77 -14.93 -14.22 35.49
C LEU A 77 -15.97 -15.29 35.12
N LYS A 78 -17.09 -15.35 35.85
CA LYS A 78 -18.21 -16.27 35.54
C LYS A 78 -18.83 -15.98 34.17
N TYR A 79 -19.06 -14.71 33.83
CA TYR A 79 -19.62 -14.34 32.52
C TYR A 79 -18.63 -14.55 31.37
N VAL A 80 -17.33 -14.31 31.56
CA VAL A 80 -16.30 -14.62 30.56
C VAL A 80 -16.24 -16.13 30.30
N LEU A 81 -16.23 -16.96 31.36
CA LEU A 81 -16.20 -18.42 31.24
C LEU A 81 -17.47 -18.98 30.57
N PHE A 82 -18.64 -18.41 30.83
CA PHE A 82 -19.87 -18.82 30.15
C PHE A 82 -19.88 -18.41 28.67
N THR A 83 -19.53 -17.16 28.35
CA THR A 83 -19.63 -16.62 26.98
C THR A 83 -18.58 -17.21 26.02
N SER A 84 -17.40 -17.62 26.50
CA SER A 84 -16.42 -18.33 25.68
C SER A 84 -16.90 -19.74 25.32
N ASN A 85 -17.25 -20.55 26.33
CA ASN A 85 -17.75 -21.92 26.14
C ASN A 85 -19.03 -21.97 25.29
N PHE A 86 -19.93 -20.98 25.42
CA PHE A 86 -21.15 -20.93 24.61
C PHE A 86 -20.83 -20.77 23.12
N VAL A 87 -19.88 -19.91 22.75
CA VAL A 87 -19.48 -19.74 21.34
C VAL A 87 -18.79 -20.99 20.79
N PHE A 88 -17.90 -21.63 21.56
CA PHE A 88 -17.28 -22.89 21.12
C PHE A 88 -18.31 -24.04 21.00
N SER A 89 -19.35 -24.06 21.84
CA SER A 89 -20.48 -25.00 21.68
C SER A 89 -21.28 -24.75 20.40
N VAL A 90 -21.46 -23.50 19.96
CA VAL A 90 -22.14 -23.18 18.69
C VAL A 90 -21.26 -23.58 17.49
N LEU A 91 -19.95 -23.36 17.56
CA LEU A 91 -19.01 -23.80 16.53
C LEU A 91 -18.97 -25.34 16.38
N GLY A 92 -18.96 -26.09 17.49
CA GLY A 92 -19.03 -27.56 17.46
C GLY A 92 -20.32 -28.08 16.80
N LEU A 93 -21.46 -27.43 17.04
CA LEU A 93 -22.73 -27.74 16.38
C LEU A 93 -22.73 -27.39 14.88
N ALA A 94 -22.00 -26.35 14.46
CA ALA A 94 -21.82 -26.04 13.05
C ALA A 94 -20.96 -27.10 12.34
N THR A 95 -19.84 -27.53 12.95
CA THR A 95 -19.00 -28.63 12.43
C THR A 95 -19.77 -29.95 12.32
N LEU A 96 -20.62 -30.26 13.30
CA LEU A 96 -21.56 -31.39 13.24
C LEU A 96 -22.51 -31.29 12.03
N GLY A 97 -23.09 -30.11 11.80
CA GLY A 97 -23.98 -29.86 10.66
C GLY A 97 -23.30 -30.06 9.31
N ILE A 98 -22.06 -29.56 9.17
CA ILE A 98 -21.23 -29.74 7.96
C ILE A 98 -20.92 -31.23 7.72
N GLY A 99 -20.46 -31.95 8.75
CA GLY A 99 -20.16 -33.38 8.63
C GLY A 99 -21.39 -34.21 8.27
N PHE A 100 -22.56 -33.93 8.87
CA PHE A 100 -23.80 -34.62 8.53
C PHE A 100 -24.29 -34.28 7.11
N TRP A 101 -24.16 -33.03 6.67
CA TRP A 101 -24.48 -32.62 5.30
C TRP A 101 -23.59 -33.33 4.27
N GLY A 102 -22.29 -33.45 4.53
CA GLY A 102 -21.36 -34.21 3.70
C GLY A 102 -21.69 -35.71 3.62
N LEU A 103 -22.14 -36.31 4.73
CA LEU A 103 -22.62 -37.71 4.75
C LEU A 103 -23.93 -37.91 3.97
N MET A 104 -24.80 -36.90 3.90
CA MET A 104 -26.09 -36.97 3.21
C MET A 104 -25.96 -36.76 1.69
N ASN A 105 -25.07 -35.88 1.22
CA ASN A 105 -24.88 -35.58 -0.21
C ASN A 105 -23.97 -36.60 -0.94
N LYS A 106 -23.87 -37.83 -0.44
CA LYS A 106 -22.81 -38.78 -0.79
C LYS A 106 -22.87 -39.42 -2.18
N GLU A 107 -23.85 -39.06 -3.03
CA GLU A 107 -23.98 -39.63 -4.38
C GLU A 107 -22.97 -39.07 -5.39
N SER A 108 -22.28 -37.95 -5.09
CA SER A 108 -21.33 -37.31 -6.02
C SER A 108 -19.86 -37.30 -5.60
N PHE A 109 -19.48 -37.88 -4.44
CA PHE A 109 -18.16 -37.59 -3.85
C PHE A 109 -17.31 -38.79 -3.40
N ALA A 110 -17.83 -40.02 -3.34
CA ALA A 110 -17.00 -41.21 -3.05
C ALA A 110 -17.63 -42.54 -3.48
N ARG A 111 -17.30 -43.01 -4.69
CA ARG A 111 -17.39 -44.44 -5.07
C ARG A 111 -16.24 -44.88 -5.99
N GLU A 112 -15.00 -44.65 -5.57
CA GLU A 112 -13.94 -45.66 -5.60
C GLU A 112 -12.74 -45.19 -4.74
N LYS A 113 -11.94 -46.16 -4.27
CA LYS A 113 -10.55 -46.00 -3.77
C LYS A 113 -10.28 -44.95 -2.68
N LEU A 114 -10.60 -45.31 -1.43
CA LEU A 114 -9.75 -44.92 -0.29
C LEU A 114 -9.70 -45.99 0.83
N ASP A 115 -9.69 -47.27 0.44
CA ASP A 115 -9.62 -48.44 1.35
C ASP A 115 -8.27 -48.58 2.14
N GLY A 116 -7.47 -47.52 2.20
CA GLY A 116 -6.19 -47.47 2.93
C GLY A 116 -6.28 -46.90 4.35
N LEU A 117 -7.21 -45.99 4.62
CA LEU A 117 -7.44 -45.43 5.96
C LEU A 117 -8.92 -45.65 6.35
N GLY A 118 -9.15 -46.55 7.32
CA GLY A 118 -10.46 -47.10 7.67
C GLY A 118 -11.48 -46.16 8.33
N THR A 119 -11.40 -44.85 8.12
CA THR A 119 -12.36 -43.86 8.63
C THR A 119 -12.61 -42.76 7.59
N ASP A 120 -13.85 -42.69 7.12
CA ASP A 120 -14.36 -41.59 6.31
C ASP A 120 -14.12 -40.23 7.01
N PRO A 121 -13.48 -39.23 6.35
CA PRO A 121 -13.22 -37.93 6.96
C PRO A 121 -14.49 -37.19 7.41
N MET A 122 -15.64 -37.44 6.77
CA MET A 122 -16.92 -36.86 7.20
C MET A 122 -17.43 -37.49 8.50
N LEU A 123 -17.14 -38.78 8.76
CA LEU A 123 -17.39 -39.39 10.08
C LEU A 123 -16.46 -38.80 11.14
N LEU A 124 -15.18 -38.57 10.83
CA LEU A 124 -14.23 -37.93 11.76
C LEU A 124 -14.68 -36.52 12.16
N LEU A 125 -15.15 -35.71 11.21
CA LEU A 125 -15.72 -34.38 11.48
C LEU A 125 -16.96 -34.45 12.38
N VAL A 126 -17.84 -35.44 12.19
CA VAL A 126 -19.00 -35.66 13.07
C VAL A 126 -18.56 -36.04 14.49
N PHE A 127 -17.61 -36.97 14.65
CA PHE A 127 -17.11 -37.35 15.98
C PHE A 127 -16.41 -36.18 16.71
N LEU A 128 -15.57 -35.42 16.00
CA LEU A 128 -14.87 -34.26 16.56
C LEU A 128 -15.85 -33.14 16.97
N GLY A 129 -16.80 -32.80 16.10
CA GLY A 129 -17.84 -31.82 16.41
C GLY A 129 -18.73 -32.25 17.60
N MET A 130 -19.03 -33.54 17.73
CA MET A 130 -19.78 -34.09 18.87
C MET A 130 -19.01 -33.93 20.18
N LEU A 131 -17.73 -34.32 20.19
CA LEU A 131 -16.88 -34.23 21.38
C LEU A 131 -16.70 -32.78 21.84
N LEU A 132 -16.39 -31.87 20.91
CA LEU A 132 -16.23 -30.44 21.21
C LEU A 132 -17.53 -29.83 21.75
N SER A 133 -18.68 -30.14 21.13
CA SER A 133 -19.98 -29.67 21.59
C SER A 133 -20.29 -30.13 23.02
N LEU A 134 -20.09 -31.42 23.33
CA LEU A 134 -20.38 -31.98 24.65
C LEU A 134 -19.47 -31.41 25.74
N LEU A 135 -18.17 -31.21 25.46
CA LEU A 135 -17.23 -30.59 26.39
C LEU A 135 -17.59 -29.11 26.66
N CYS A 136 -17.90 -28.35 25.61
CA CYS A 136 -18.29 -26.94 25.77
C CYS A 136 -19.64 -26.79 26.50
N LEU A 137 -20.59 -27.71 26.30
CA LEU A 137 -21.85 -27.74 27.03
C LEU A 137 -21.67 -28.05 28.52
N THR A 138 -20.79 -28.99 28.90
CA THR A 138 -20.50 -29.24 30.32
C THR A 138 -19.79 -28.06 30.98
N GLY A 139 -18.89 -27.37 30.26
CA GLY A 139 -18.32 -26.08 30.68
C GLY A 139 -19.40 -25.00 30.92
N CYS A 140 -20.32 -24.81 29.97
CA CYS A 140 -21.43 -23.86 30.08
C CYS A 140 -22.33 -24.15 31.29
N VAL A 141 -22.77 -25.40 31.45
CA VAL A 141 -23.69 -25.81 32.53
C VAL A 141 -22.98 -25.80 33.88
N GLY A 142 -21.69 -26.14 33.94
CA GLY A 142 -20.85 -26.01 35.13
C GLY A 142 -20.74 -24.56 35.60
N ALA A 143 -20.49 -23.62 34.69
CA ALA A 143 -20.45 -22.19 34.98
C ALA A 143 -21.81 -21.63 35.44
N LEU A 144 -22.90 -21.93 34.71
CA LEU A 144 -24.24 -21.41 35.03
C LEU A 144 -24.87 -21.97 36.31
N ARG A 145 -24.55 -23.22 36.68
CA ARG A 145 -25.08 -23.87 37.90
C ARG A 145 -24.12 -23.80 39.09
N GLU A 146 -22.98 -23.13 38.94
CA GLU A 146 -21.88 -23.07 39.91
C GLU A 146 -21.45 -24.45 40.44
N ASN A 147 -21.64 -25.49 39.61
CA ASN A 147 -21.48 -26.87 40.03
C ASN A 147 -20.01 -27.27 39.94
N TYR A 148 -19.33 -27.20 41.09
CA TYR A 148 -17.92 -27.58 41.25
C TYR A 148 -17.58 -28.96 40.67
N CYS A 149 -18.51 -29.93 40.70
CA CYS A 149 -18.27 -31.25 40.11
C CYS A 149 -18.18 -31.19 38.58
N LEU A 150 -19.12 -30.51 37.90
CA LEU A 150 -19.07 -30.33 36.43
C LEU A 150 -17.86 -29.48 36.00
N LEU A 151 -17.54 -28.42 36.75
CA LEU A 151 -16.40 -27.58 36.40
C LEU A 151 -15.07 -28.33 36.59
N ARG A 152 -14.98 -29.18 37.63
CA ARG A 152 -13.81 -30.03 37.87
C ARG A 152 -13.65 -31.15 36.84
N THR A 153 -14.75 -31.77 36.38
CA THR A 153 -14.66 -32.76 35.28
C THR A 153 -14.26 -32.09 33.98
N PHE A 154 -14.83 -30.92 33.64
CA PHE A 154 -14.41 -30.11 32.49
C PHE A 154 -12.91 -29.78 32.52
N SER A 155 -12.39 -29.25 33.63
CA SER A 155 -10.95 -28.97 33.78
C SER A 155 -10.07 -30.23 33.70
N ALA A 156 -10.55 -31.36 34.23
CA ALA A 156 -9.82 -32.63 34.15
C ALA A 156 -9.78 -33.17 32.71
N THR A 157 -10.89 -33.09 31.96
CA THR A 157 -10.92 -33.48 30.55
C THR A 157 -10.03 -32.60 29.68
N LEU A 158 -9.96 -31.29 29.93
CA LEU A 158 -9.01 -30.41 29.23
C LEU A 158 -7.56 -30.78 29.54
N LEU A 159 -7.22 -31.05 30.81
CA LEU A 159 -5.86 -31.46 31.19
C LEU A 159 -5.47 -32.80 30.55
N ILE A 160 -6.40 -33.76 30.46
CA ILE A 160 -6.19 -35.05 29.76
C ILE A 160 -5.99 -34.82 28.26
N LEU A 161 -6.75 -33.92 27.62
CA LEU A 161 -6.57 -33.60 26.20
C LEU A 161 -5.22 -32.92 25.92
N VAL A 162 -4.78 -32.00 26.79
CA VAL A 162 -3.43 -31.39 26.70
C VAL A 162 -2.34 -32.44 26.91
N ALA A 163 -2.49 -33.34 27.89
CA ALA A 163 -1.55 -34.44 28.10
C ALA A 163 -1.50 -35.41 26.90
N ALA A 164 -2.65 -35.67 26.25
CA ALA A 164 -2.72 -36.47 25.03
C ALA A 164 -2.06 -35.76 23.84
N GLN A 165 -2.25 -34.44 23.69
CA GLN A 165 -1.55 -33.63 22.66
C GLN A 165 -0.03 -33.64 22.86
N VAL A 166 0.45 -33.50 24.10
CA VAL A 166 1.87 -33.61 24.44
C VAL A 166 2.40 -35.02 24.15
N LEU A 167 1.64 -36.08 24.48
CA LEU A 167 2.02 -37.45 24.16
C LEU A 167 2.08 -37.70 22.64
N ILE A 168 1.11 -37.18 21.88
CA ILE A 168 1.10 -37.25 20.41
C ILE A 168 2.30 -36.50 19.82
N ALA A 169 2.66 -35.33 20.35
CA ALA A 169 3.85 -34.59 19.93
C ALA A 169 5.15 -35.37 20.22
N ILE A 170 5.27 -36.00 21.40
CA ILE A 170 6.40 -36.86 21.76
C ILE A 170 6.47 -38.08 20.81
N VAL A 171 5.33 -38.71 20.50
CA VAL A 171 5.27 -39.85 19.58
C VAL A 171 5.64 -39.43 18.16
N ALA A 172 5.11 -38.31 17.66
CA ALA A 172 5.43 -37.76 16.34
C ALA A 172 6.92 -37.41 16.20
N TYR A 173 7.52 -36.82 17.23
CA TYR A 173 8.96 -36.59 17.30
C TYR A 173 9.75 -37.91 17.30
N SER A 174 9.34 -38.90 18.09
CA SER A 174 10.01 -40.21 18.16
C SER A 174 9.88 -41.07 16.89
N LEU A 175 8.91 -40.74 16.01
CA LEU A 175 8.65 -41.42 14.74
C LEU A 175 8.93 -40.51 13.54
N GLN A 176 9.64 -39.38 13.73
CA GLN A 176 9.84 -38.37 12.68
C GLN A 176 10.42 -38.96 11.40
N ASP A 177 11.41 -39.87 11.49
CA ASP A 177 12.01 -40.55 10.34
C ASP A 177 11.00 -41.42 9.56
N TRP A 178 10.17 -42.20 10.29
CA TRP A 178 9.16 -43.06 9.68
C TRP A 178 8.02 -42.25 9.05
N ILE A 179 7.59 -41.16 9.70
CA ILE A 179 6.60 -40.23 9.17
C ILE A 179 7.15 -39.54 7.90
N THR A 180 8.43 -39.14 7.91
CA THR A 180 9.10 -38.51 6.77
C THR A 180 9.15 -39.46 5.57
N GLU A 181 9.51 -40.73 5.76
CA GLU A 181 9.56 -41.71 4.68
C GLU A 181 8.16 -42.14 4.18
N LEU A 182 7.16 -42.19 5.07
CA LEU A 182 5.76 -42.41 4.70
C LEU A 182 5.20 -41.24 3.87
N LEU A 183 5.53 -40.00 4.24
CA LEU A 183 5.18 -38.81 3.45
C LEU A 183 5.89 -38.81 2.10
N ARG A 184 7.21 -39.07 2.06
CA ARG A 184 7.99 -39.18 0.83
C ARG A 184 7.36 -40.18 -0.15
N SER A 185 7.16 -41.42 0.29
CA SER A 185 6.61 -42.48 -0.55
C SER A 185 5.17 -42.21 -1.02
N THR A 186 4.36 -41.53 -0.21
CA THR A 186 3.00 -41.11 -0.59
C THR A 186 3.02 -39.97 -1.62
N MET A 187 3.86 -38.95 -1.42
CA MET A 187 4.01 -37.83 -2.37
C MET A 187 4.57 -38.29 -3.72
N LEU A 188 5.58 -39.16 -3.73
CA LEU A 188 6.10 -39.77 -4.96
C LEU A 188 5.01 -40.55 -5.70
N MET A 189 4.15 -41.29 -4.99
CA MET A 189 3.02 -41.99 -5.61
C MET A 189 2.04 -41.00 -6.28
N ALA A 190 1.68 -39.92 -5.60
CA ALA A 190 0.80 -38.87 -6.15
C ALA A 190 1.42 -38.23 -7.41
N MET A 191 2.71 -37.88 -7.35
CA MET A 191 3.46 -37.36 -8.50
C MET A 191 3.47 -38.31 -9.70
N THR A 192 3.57 -39.64 -9.51
CA THR A 192 3.52 -40.59 -10.65
C THR A 192 2.17 -40.59 -11.39
N ARG A 193 1.06 -40.24 -10.71
CA ARG A 193 -0.31 -40.26 -11.25
C ARG A 193 -0.90 -38.87 -11.48
N TYR A 194 -0.14 -37.81 -11.21
CA TYR A 194 -0.57 -36.41 -11.22
C TYR A 194 -1.36 -35.96 -12.47
N GLN A 195 -1.11 -36.55 -13.63
CA GLN A 195 -1.82 -36.20 -14.88
C GLN A 195 -3.02 -37.12 -15.17
N ASP A 196 -3.07 -38.29 -14.53
CA ASP A 196 -4.06 -39.35 -14.76
C ASP A 196 -5.21 -39.34 -13.73
N ASP A 197 -5.04 -38.61 -12.62
CA ASP A 197 -5.99 -38.51 -11.50
C ASP A 197 -6.14 -37.05 -11.06
N LEU A 198 -7.35 -36.49 -11.19
CA LEU A 198 -7.63 -35.07 -10.96
C LEU A 198 -7.57 -34.67 -9.47
N ASP A 199 -7.90 -35.58 -8.56
CA ASP A 199 -7.90 -35.30 -7.12
C ASP A 199 -6.46 -35.30 -6.59
N LEU A 200 -5.65 -36.27 -7.02
CA LEU A 200 -4.20 -36.28 -6.75
C LEU A 200 -3.50 -35.09 -7.39
N ARG A 201 -3.96 -34.63 -8.56
CA ARG A 201 -3.46 -33.41 -9.19
C ARG A 201 -3.69 -32.18 -8.31
N PHE A 202 -4.95 -31.94 -7.94
CA PHE A 202 -5.35 -30.80 -7.12
C PHE A 202 -4.60 -30.78 -5.77
N ILE A 203 -4.53 -31.92 -5.07
CA ILE A 203 -3.79 -32.05 -3.81
C ILE A 203 -2.30 -31.75 -3.99
N THR A 204 -1.69 -32.18 -5.09
CA THR A 204 -0.26 -31.92 -5.38
C THR A 204 0.00 -30.45 -5.73
N ASP A 205 -0.89 -29.84 -6.52
CA ASP A 205 -0.81 -28.42 -6.91
C ASP A 205 -0.94 -27.51 -5.67
N GLU A 206 -1.94 -27.74 -4.81
CA GLU A 206 -2.14 -26.99 -3.55
C GLU A 206 -0.97 -27.13 -2.56
N ILE A 207 -0.36 -28.32 -2.45
CA ILE A 207 0.82 -28.54 -1.59
C ILE A 207 2.04 -27.77 -2.09
N GLN A 208 2.32 -27.81 -3.41
CA GLN A 208 3.50 -27.14 -3.98
C GLN A 208 3.39 -25.61 -3.92
N VAL A 209 2.21 -25.05 -4.21
CA VAL A 209 1.95 -23.61 -4.06
C VAL A 209 1.94 -23.19 -2.58
N GLY A 210 1.21 -23.91 -1.72
CA GLY A 210 1.00 -23.56 -0.32
C GLY A 210 2.23 -23.68 0.58
N LEU A 211 3.25 -24.45 0.17
CA LEU A 211 4.54 -24.58 0.84
C LEU A 211 5.71 -23.94 0.07
N GLN A 212 5.45 -23.31 -1.08
CA GLN A 212 6.45 -22.67 -1.95
C GLN A 212 7.64 -23.61 -2.28
N CYS A 213 7.31 -24.76 -2.87
CA CYS A 213 8.22 -25.89 -3.07
C CYS A 213 7.96 -26.64 -4.38
N CYS A 214 8.91 -27.47 -4.82
CA CYS A 214 8.75 -28.31 -6.01
C CYS A 214 9.33 -29.71 -5.82
N GLY A 215 8.57 -30.74 -6.18
CA GLY A 215 8.94 -32.14 -5.95
C GLY A 215 8.96 -32.51 -4.47
N VAL A 216 9.49 -33.69 -4.14
CA VAL A 216 9.45 -34.20 -2.77
C VAL A 216 10.69 -33.75 -2.02
N ASP A 217 11.86 -34.08 -2.54
CA ASP A 217 13.17 -33.63 -2.05
C ASP A 217 13.74 -32.53 -2.95
N ASN A 218 13.43 -32.52 -4.26
CA ASN A 218 13.85 -31.48 -5.20
C ASN A 218 13.00 -31.46 -6.50
N TYR A 219 13.11 -30.37 -7.27
CA TYR A 219 12.35 -30.18 -8.52
C TYR A 219 12.56 -31.23 -9.62
N ARG A 220 13.65 -32.02 -9.60
CA ARG A 220 13.93 -33.07 -10.60
C ARG A 220 13.23 -34.40 -10.30
N ASP A 221 12.61 -34.56 -9.13
CA ASP A 221 11.80 -35.74 -8.78
C ASP A 221 10.63 -35.95 -9.77
N TRP A 222 10.23 -34.89 -10.50
CA TRP A 222 9.28 -34.93 -11.61
C TRP A 222 9.74 -35.80 -12.80
N GLU A 223 11.01 -36.18 -12.91
CA GLU A 223 11.48 -37.17 -13.90
C GLU A 223 10.78 -38.54 -13.74
N ILE A 224 10.28 -38.86 -12.54
CA ILE A 224 9.57 -40.12 -12.26
C ILE A 224 8.17 -40.16 -12.92
N ASN A 225 7.60 -39.00 -13.28
CA ASN A 225 6.31 -38.92 -13.97
C ASN A 225 6.46 -39.12 -15.50
N GLN A 226 5.63 -39.99 -16.08
CA GLN A 226 5.68 -40.37 -17.50
C GLN A 226 5.53 -39.21 -18.51
N TYR A 227 4.95 -38.06 -18.14
CA TYR A 227 4.77 -36.89 -19.00
C TYR A 227 5.87 -35.83 -18.83
N PHE A 228 6.50 -35.76 -17.65
CA PHE A 228 7.56 -34.80 -17.33
C PHE A 228 8.98 -35.36 -17.48
N ASN A 229 9.15 -36.69 -17.55
CA ASN A 229 10.42 -37.36 -17.83
C ASN A 229 11.14 -36.78 -19.07
N CYS A 230 12.46 -36.58 -18.96
CA CYS A 230 13.26 -36.01 -20.03
C CYS A 230 13.31 -36.82 -21.34
N SER A 231 12.98 -38.10 -21.30
CA SER A 231 12.96 -39.00 -22.47
C SER A 231 11.61 -39.04 -23.19
N SER A 232 10.57 -38.40 -22.65
CA SER A 232 9.21 -38.48 -23.19
C SER A 232 9.01 -37.57 -24.41
N PRO A 233 8.23 -37.98 -25.43
CA PRO A 233 8.05 -37.21 -26.68
C PRO A 233 7.05 -36.04 -26.56
N GLY A 234 6.78 -35.57 -25.34
CA GLY A 234 5.78 -34.54 -25.03
C GLY A 234 6.39 -33.15 -24.83
N VAL A 235 5.57 -32.10 -25.01
CA VAL A 235 6.00 -30.69 -24.78
C VAL A 235 6.41 -30.42 -23.32
N GLN A 236 5.92 -31.24 -22.38
CA GLN A 236 6.19 -31.17 -20.94
C GLN A 236 7.48 -31.92 -20.51
N ALA A 237 8.20 -32.57 -21.42
CA ALA A 237 9.41 -33.32 -21.10
C ALA A 237 10.53 -32.42 -20.52
N CYS A 238 11.27 -32.96 -19.54
CA CYS A 238 12.17 -32.20 -18.65
C CYS A 238 11.48 -31.05 -17.89
N GLY A 239 10.15 -31.05 -17.79
CA GLY A 239 9.40 -29.99 -17.14
C GLY A 239 9.05 -30.29 -15.69
N VAL A 240 8.37 -29.33 -15.07
CA VAL A 240 7.66 -29.45 -13.78
C VAL A 240 6.25 -28.84 -13.95
N PRO A 241 5.25 -29.17 -13.12
CA PRO A 241 3.94 -28.54 -13.19
C PRO A 241 3.98 -27.05 -12.79
N PRO A 242 2.98 -26.23 -13.21
CA PRO A 242 2.95 -24.79 -12.90
C PRO A 242 2.92 -24.45 -11.40
N SER A 243 2.46 -25.36 -10.54
CA SER A 243 2.47 -25.21 -9.08
C SER A 243 3.87 -25.15 -8.45
N CYS A 244 4.91 -25.57 -9.18
CA CYS A 244 6.31 -25.45 -8.76
C CYS A 244 6.90 -24.04 -8.91
N CYS A 245 6.13 -23.08 -9.45
CA CYS A 245 6.66 -21.82 -9.96
C CYS A 245 6.56 -20.67 -8.97
N VAL A 246 7.55 -19.77 -9.02
CA VAL A 246 7.61 -18.61 -8.13
C VAL A 246 6.74 -17.48 -8.67
N ASP A 247 5.66 -17.14 -7.96
CA ASP A 247 4.88 -15.93 -8.22
C ASP A 247 5.56 -14.69 -7.61
N PRO A 248 5.68 -13.57 -8.35
CA PRO A 248 6.14 -12.30 -7.80
C PRO A 248 5.06 -11.66 -6.90
N LEU A 249 5.48 -11.12 -5.76
CA LEU A 249 4.59 -10.73 -4.65
C LEU A 249 3.71 -9.48 -4.88
N GLU A 250 2.58 -9.47 -4.17
CA GLU A 250 1.77 -8.31 -3.77
C GLU A 250 1.27 -7.33 -4.85
N ASN A 251 0.79 -7.84 -5.99
CA ASN A 251 -0.49 -7.40 -6.59
C ASN A 251 -1.01 -8.45 -7.57
N GLY A 252 -1.96 -9.28 -7.13
CA GLY A 252 -2.31 -10.53 -7.82
C GLY A 252 -3.10 -10.35 -9.12
N THR A 253 -2.41 -10.41 -10.27
CA THR A 253 -3.05 -10.42 -11.60
C THR A 253 -2.49 -11.41 -12.64
N VAL A 254 -1.30 -12.00 -12.46
CA VAL A 254 -0.69 -12.89 -13.48
C VAL A 254 -0.03 -14.12 -12.86
N TRP A 255 -0.57 -15.31 -13.15
CA TRP A 255 0.10 -16.60 -12.90
C TRP A 255 1.06 -16.93 -14.04
N ASN A 256 2.29 -17.33 -13.74
CA ASN A 256 3.21 -17.80 -14.78
C ASN A 256 2.90 -19.26 -15.15
N SER A 257 2.37 -19.51 -16.36
CA SER A 257 2.02 -20.86 -16.82
C SER A 257 3.09 -21.55 -17.68
N GLN A 258 4.28 -20.95 -17.84
CA GLN A 258 5.35 -21.47 -18.72
C GLN A 258 6.68 -21.72 -18.00
N CYS A 259 6.90 -21.13 -16.83
CA CYS A 259 7.98 -21.39 -15.87
C CYS A 259 8.44 -22.85 -15.77
N GLY A 260 7.52 -23.81 -15.75
CA GLY A 260 7.82 -25.23 -15.58
C GLY A 260 8.39 -25.92 -16.84
N LEU A 261 8.37 -25.30 -18.01
CA LEU A 261 8.83 -25.94 -19.26
C LEU A 261 10.36 -26.04 -19.29
N ARG A 262 10.88 -27.27 -19.43
CA ARG A 262 12.32 -27.60 -19.41
C ARG A 262 13.07 -27.17 -18.13
N ALA A 263 12.37 -26.92 -17.02
CA ALA A 263 13.00 -26.48 -15.77
C ALA A 263 14.09 -27.45 -15.26
N GLN A 264 13.98 -28.76 -15.55
CA GLN A 264 15.00 -29.75 -15.19
C GLN A 264 16.31 -29.64 -16.02
N GLN A 265 16.31 -28.90 -17.13
CA GLN A 265 17.48 -28.62 -17.97
C GLN A 265 18.19 -27.29 -17.62
N LEU A 266 17.61 -26.47 -16.74
CA LEU A 266 18.23 -25.23 -16.30
C LEU A 266 19.38 -25.50 -15.34
N ASP A 267 20.36 -24.59 -15.32
CA ASP A 267 21.31 -24.50 -14.22
C ASP A 267 20.62 -24.00 -12.95
N GLU A 268 21.18 -24.33 -11.79
CA GLU A 268 20.55 -24.11 -10.49
C GLU A 268 20.35 -22.62 -10.16
N PHE A 269 21.22 -21.74 -10.65
CA PHE A 269 21.12 -20.29 -10.49
C PHE A 269 19.99 -19.70 -11.34
N SER A 270 19.88 -20.09 -12.62
CA SER A 270 18.74 -19.72 -13.48
C SER A 270 17.41 -20.26 -12.91
N ALA A 271 17.39 -21.53 -12.48
CA ALA A 271 16.21 -22.18 -11.95
C ALA A 271 15.63 -21.49 -10.70
N GLN A 272 16.49 -20.97 -9.81
CA GLN A 272 16.08 -20.22 -8.61
C GLN A 272 15.17 -19.02 -8.90
N SER A 273 15.28 -18.43 -10.10
CA SER A 273 14.48 -17.27 -10.52
C SER A 273 13.11 -17.61 -11.13
N VAL A 274 12.81 -18.91 -11.31
CA VAL A 274 11.65 -19.38 -12.09
C VAL A 274 10.82 -20.43 -11.33
N ILE A 275 11.48 -21.33 -10.59
CA ILE A 275 10.84 -22.41 -9.82
C ILE A 275 11.40 -22.49 -8.40
N PHE A 276 10.60 -23.03 -7.48
CA PHE A 276 11.06 -23.33 -6.14
C PHE A 276 12.06 -24.50 -6.18
N LEU A 277 13.32 -24.25 -5.81
CA LEU A 277 14.36 -25.29 -5.78
C LEU A 277 14.16 -26.33 -4.67
N GLY A 278 13.56 -25.92 -3.56
CA GLY A 278 13.39 -26.76 -2.37
C GLY A 278 12.27 -27.78 -2.51
N GLY A 279 12.54 -29.04 -2.16
CA GLY A 279 11.52 -30.08 -2.06
C GLY A 279 10.48 -29.81 -0.98
N CYS A 280 9.25 -30.26 -1.23
CA CYS A 280 8.13 -30.05 -0.32
C CYS A 280 8.27 -30.80 1.00
N LEU A 281 8.99 -31.92 1.06
CA LEU A 281 9.27 -32.65 2.29
C LEU A 281 10.16 -31.82 3.23
N GLY A 282 11.23 -31.23 2.69
CA GLY A 282 12.11 -30.31 3.43
C GLY A 282 11.38 -29.03 3.86
N SER A 283 10.62 -28.43 2.95
CA SER A 283 9.84 -27.22 3.23
C SER A 283 8.73 -27.47 4.26
N PHE A 284 8.10 -28.66 4.26
CA PHE A 284 7.13 -29.09 5.27
C PHE A 284 7.79 -29.34 6.64
N ILE A 285 9.01 -29.88 6.70
CA ILE A 285 9.76 -30.04 7.96
C ILE A 285 10.18 -28.68 8.54
N ILE A 286 10.67 -27.75 7.70
CA ILE A 286 11.00 -26.39 8.12
C ILE A 286 9.74 -25.65 8.58
N SER A 287 8.64 -25.73 7.82
CA SER A 287 7.35 -25.14 8.18
C SER A 287 6.76 -25.76 9.46
N SER A 288 6.86 -27.07 9.68
CA SER A 288 6.39 -27.67 10.94
C SER A 288 7.24 -27.30 12.16
N TYR A 289 8.51 -26.94 11.98
CA TYR A 289 9.36 -26.35 13.04
C TYR A 289 9.14 -24.83 13.24
N PHE A 290 8.68 -24.08 12.23
CA PHE A 290 8.72 -22.60 12.23
C PHE A 290 7.43 -21.88 11.78
N SER A 291 6.31 -22.58 11.58
CA SER A 291 5.13 -21.99 10.92
C SER A 291 4.39 -20.93 11.73
N GLU A 292 4.25 -19.75 11.11
CA GLU A 292 3.34 -18.68 11.52
C GLU A 292 1.85 -19.07 11.51
N ALA A 293 1.50 -20.25 10.99
CA ALA A 293 0.16 -20.83 11.13
C ALA A 293 -0.26 -20.93 12.62
N SER A 294 0.70 -21.17 13.52
CA SER A 294 0.51 -21.12 14.97
C SER A 294 0.17 -19.73 15.51
N ALA A 295 0.62 -18.65 14.85
CA ALA A 295 0.37 -17.27 15.24
C ALA A 295 -0.93 -16.72 14.66
N LYS A 296 -1.16 -16.91 13.34
CA LYS A 296 -2.26 -16.27 12.62
C LYS A 296 -3.62 -16.97 12.82
N MET A 297 -3.67 -18.28 13.13
CA MET A 297 -4.94 -18.99 13.36
C MET A 297 -5.36 -19.11 14.84
N VAL A 298 -4.52 -18.73 15.80
CA VAL A 298 -4.86 -18.65 17.24
C VAL A 298 -5.38 -17.24 17.63
N SER A 299 -5.41 -16.31 16.67
CA SER A 299 -5.87 -14.91 16.82
C SER A 299 -7.39 -14.74 17.03
N SER A 300 -8.11 -15.79 17.47
CA SER A 300 -9.52 -15.69 17.87
C SER A 300 -9.82 -16.54 19.10
N ARG A 301 -10.07 -15.86 20.23
CA ARG A 301 -10.69 -16.36 21.48
C ARG A 301 -9.88 -17.26 22.43
N SER A 302 -8.62 -17.58 22.14
CA SER A 302 -7.75 -18.33 23.10
C SER A 302 -6.74 -17.47 23.87
N SER A 303 -6.11 -16.48 23.22
CA SER A 303 -4.88 -15.84 23.72
C SER A 303 -5.03 -14.81 24.85
N PHE A 304 -6.26 -14.44 25.23
CA PHE A 304 -6.52 -13.25 26.07
C PHE A 304 -5.98 -13.35 27.51
N VAL A 305 -5.70 -14.56 28.01
CA VAL A 305 -5.13 -14.80 29.36
C VAL A 305 -3.60 -14.90 29.35
N ILE A 306 -3.02 -15.35 28.22
CA ILE A 306 -1.57 -15.55 28.08
C ILE A 306 -0.89 -14.21 27.78
N TRP A 307 -1.47 -13.40 26.90
CA TRP A 307 -0.95 -12.05 26.58
C TRP A 307 -0.87 -11.15 27.82
N THR A 308 -1.89 -11.17 28.69
CA THR A 308 -1.89 -10.38 29.94
C THR A 308 -0.78 -10.72 30.93
N LEU A 309 -0.16 -11.90 30.81
CA LEU A 309 0.98 -12.30 31.64
C LEU A 309 2.33 -12.08 30.93
N LEU A 310 2.38 -12.20 29.60
CA LEU A 310 3.62 -11.97 28.83
C LEU A 310 3.94 -10.48 28.64
N SER A 311 2.94 -9.60 28.54
CA SER A 311 3.14 -8.14 28.46
C SER A 311 3.77 -7.51 29.72
N LEU A 312 3.89 -8.26 30.82
CA LEU A 312 4.65 -7.86 32.01
C LEU A 312 6.13 -8.31 31.99
N TYR A 313 6.55 -9.05 30.95
CA TYR A 313 7.92 -9.59 30.84
C TYR A 313 8.68 -9.08 29.60
N VAL A 314 7.99 -8.85 28.48
CA VAL A 314 8.61 -8.48 27.19
C VAL A 314 8.69 -6.95 26.97
N SER A 315 8.50 -6.16 28.04
CA SER A 315 8.89 -4.74 28.07
C SER A 315 10.37 -4.53 28.42
N ALA A 316 11.14 -5.62 28.57
CA ALA A 316 12.58 -5.62 28.67
C ALA A 316 13.20 -6.29 27.43
N GLN A 317 14.13 -5.57 26.77
CA GLN A 317 14.88 -6.00 25.58
C GLN A 317 14.02 -6.28 24.32
N GLY A 318 13.83 -5.24 23.49
CA GLY A 318 13.53 -5.44 22.06
C GLY A 318 14.82 -5.64 21.25
N TRP A 319 14.72 -5.76 19.92
CA TRP A 319 15.84 -5.54 18.98
C TRP A 319 15.30 -5.10 17.60
N SER A 320 16.14 -4.41 16.84
CA SER A 320 15.88 -3.91 15.49
C SER A 320 16.39 -4.89 14.42
N LEU A 321 15.59 -5.22 13.39
CA LEU A 321 16.12 -5.85 12.18
C LEU A 321 15.26 -5.64 10.90
N PHE A 322 15.12 -4.39 10.46
CA PHE A 322 14.85 -4.08 9.04
C PHE A 322 15.67 -2.85 8.67
N ASP A 323 16.71 -3.05 7.86
CA ASP A 323 17.52 -2.00 7.24
C ASP A 323 17.29 -2.05 5.72
N VAL A 324 17.20 -0.89 5.09
CA VAL A 324 16.66 -0.72 3.72
C VAL A 324 17.76 -0.30 2.74
N GLU A 325 17.54 -0.58 1.46
CA GLU A 325 18.44 -0.38 0.31
C GLU A 325 19.52 0.71 0.45
N LYS A 326 20.78 0.25 0.42
CA LYS A 326 21.93 1.10 0.09
C LYS A 326 21.92 1.40 -1.42
N LYS A 327 21.38 2.56 -1.80
CA LYS A 327 21.77 3.23 -3.07
C LYS A 327 23.31 3.36 -3.09
N GLY A 328 23.90 3.29 -4.29
CA GLY A 328 25.33 3.47 -4.52
C GLY A 328 25.85 4.89 -4.24
N PRO A 329 27.16 5.12 -4.36
CA PRO A 329 27.78 6.44 -4.17
C PRO A 329 27.37 7.44 -5.28
N PRO A 330 27.56 8.76 -5.06
CA PRO A 330 27.30 9.80 -6.05
C PRO A 330 28.11 9.64 -7.34
N MET A 331 27.65 10.25 -8.43
CA MET A 331 28.29 10.17 -9.74
C MET A 331 29.23 11.34 -10.04
N GLU A 332 30.24 11.10 -10.86
CA GLU A 332 31.25 12.08 -11.23
C GLU A 332 30.64 13.24 -12.04
N GLY A 333 30.88 14.49 -11.60
CA GLY A 333 30.30 15.70 -12.21
C GLY A 333 28.87 16.03 -11.76
N GLU A 334 28.30 15.31 -10.80
CA GLU A 334 26.99 15.60 -10.21
C GLU A 334 27.02 16.94 -9.46
N LEU A 335 25.94 17.75 -9.57
CA LEU A 335 25.79 19.03 -8.86
C LEU A 335 24.75 18.96 -7.74
N ARG A 336 24.98 19.73 -6.68
CA ARG A 336 24.00 20.06 -5.64
C ARG A 336 24.01 21.55 -5.32
N LEU A 337 22.89 22.04 -4.76
CA LEU A 337 22.81 23.37 -4.14
C LEU A 337 22.78 23.23 -2.62
N VAL A 338 23.52 24.09 -1.93
CA VAL A 338 23.61 24.17 -0.47
C VAL A 338 23.46 25.64 -0.06
N GLY A 339 23.04 25.94 1.17
CA GLY A 339 22.90 27.33 1.64
C GLY A 339 21.61 28.05 1.23
N GLY A 340 20.82 27.52 0.30
CA GLY A 340 19.53 28.07 -0.12
C GLY A 340 18.39 27.93 0.90
N ASP A 341 17.33 28.73 0.71
CA ASP A 341 16.03 28.60 1.40
C ASP A 341 14.93 27.92 0.55
N GLN A 342 15.21 27.70 -0.75
CA GLN A 342 14.35 26.99 -1.70
C GLN A 342 15.17 25.94 -2.48
N PRO A 343 14.55 24.95 -3.14
CA PRO A 343 15.29 23.97 -3.94
C PRO A 343 16.01 24.61 -5.13
N SER A 344 15.52 25.77 -5.56
CA SER A 344 15.97 26.57 -6.70
C SER A 344 17.10 27.56 -6.40
N ASN A 345 17.63 27.63 -5.18
CA ASN A 345 18.74 28.56 -4.86
C ASN A 345 19.81 27.95 -3.94
N GLY A 346 20.98 28.58 -3.89
CA GLY A 346 22.11 28.17 -3.08
C GLY A 346 23.48 28.32 -3.74
N ARG A 347 24.55 28.09 -2.97
CA ARG A 347 25.92 27.87 -3.43
C ARG A 347 26.00 26.58 -4.25
N VAL A 348 26.86 26.57 -5.26
CA VAL A 348 27.07 25.45 -6.18
C VAL A 348 28.17 24.53 -5.66
N GLU A 349 27.88 23.24 -5.59
CA GLU A 349 28.87 22.21 -5.26
C GLU A 349 28.83 21.05 -6.26
N VAL A 350 30.00 20.58 -6.66
CA VAL A 350 30.22 19.52 -7.65
C VAL A 350 30.91 18.31 -7.01
N TYR A 351 30.56 17.11 -7.44
CA TYR A 351 31.21 15.87 -7.01
C TYR A 351 32.32 15.46 -7.99
N HIS A 352 33.54 15.28 -7.48
CA HIS A 352 34.70 14.86 -8.25
C HIS A 352 35.64 13.99 -7.40
N ASN A 353 36.22 12.93 -7.98
CA ASN A 353 37.19 12.05 -7.32
C ASN A 353 36.74 11.54 -5.93
N GLY A 354 35.45 11.24 -5.77
CA GLY A 354 34.89 10.72 -4.52
C GLY A 354 34.59 11.76 -3.43
N LYS A 355 34.63 13.06 -3.76
CA LYS A 355 34.32 14.15 -2.81
C LYS A 355 33.49 15.26 -3.45
N TRP A 356 32.61 15.85 -2.65
CA TRP A 356 32.05 17.16 -2.95
C TRP A 356 33.10 18.26 -2.78
N GLY A 357 32.96 19.32 -3.55
CA GLY A 357 33.77 20.52 -3.51
C GLY A 357 33.05 21.66 -4.24
N THR A 358 33.53 22.89 -4.07
CA THR A 358 32.79 24.09 -4.48
C THR A 358 33.28 24.65 -5.82
N VAL A 359 32.84 25.85 -6.19
CA VAL A 359 33.07 26.48 -7.50
C VAL A 359 33.35 27.96 -7.25
N CYS A 360 34.44 28.50 -7.81
CA CYS A 360 34.76 29.92 -7.66
C CYS A 360 33.86 30.83 -8.51
N ASP A 361 33.68 32.07 -8.06
CA ASP A 361 32.95 33.15 -8.73
C ASP A 361 33.80 33.97 -9.71
N ASP A 362 35.09 33.68 -9.84
CA ASP A 362 35.94 34.24 -10.90
C ASP A 362 35.42 33.77 -12.27
N SER A 363 35.17 34.75 -13.14
CA SER A 363 34.46 34.60 -14.42
C SER A 363 32.99 34.12 -14.33
N TRP A 364 32.35 34.11 -13.14
CA TRP A 364 30.99 33.63 -12.95
C TRP A 364 29.91 34.66 -13.33
N ASP A 365 29.28 34.47 -14.49
CA ASP A 365 28.12 35.28 -14.89
C ASP A 365 26.82 34.48 -15.05
N MET A 366 25.80 35.11 -15.64
CA MET A 366 24.52 34.46 -15.92
C MET A 366 24.65 33.22 -16.80
N THR A 367 25.74 33.09 -17.55
CA THR A 367 26.04 32.00 -18.48
C THR A 367 26.38 30.70 -17.76
N GLU A 368 27.22 30.78 -16.73
CA GLU A 368 27.60 29.67 -15.85
C GLU A 368 26.44 29.29 -14.93
N ALA A 369 25.77 30.30 -14.36
CA ALA A 369 24.56 30.11 -13.57
C ALA A 369 23.42 29.46 -14.39
N GLN A 370 23.31 29.79 -15.70
CA GLN A 370 22.36 29.16 -16.61
C GLN A 370 22.67 27.67 -16.80
N VAL A 371 23.95 27.30 -17.01
CA VAL A 371 24.38 25.89 -17.11
C VAL A 371 24.10 25.15 -15.81
N VAL A 372 24.39 25.73 -14.64
CA VAL A 372 24.08 25.12 -13.35
C VAL A 372 22.59 24.89 -13.16
N CYS A 373 21.76 25.92 -13.36
CA CYS A 373 20.32 25.76 -13.23
C CYS A 373 19.80 24.68 -14.21
N GLN A 374 20.25 24.68 -15.47
CA GLN A 374 19.85 23.66 -16.45
C GLN A 374 20.31 22.24 -16.08
N GLN A 375 21.56 22.05 -15.63
CA GLN A 375 22.08 20.75 -15.18
C GLN A 375 21.31 20.24 -13.95
N LEU A 376 20.86 21.14 -13.07
CA LEU A 376 20.03 20.82 -11.91
C LEU A 376 18.54 20.59 -12.25
N GLY A 377 18.14 20.69 -13.53
CA GLY A 377 16.77 20.50 -14.02
C GLY A 377 15.91 21.77 -14.05
N PHE A 378 16.42 22.88 -13.50
CA PHE A 378 15.75 24.17 -13.46
C PHE A 378 15.71 24.87 -14.82
N PRO A 379 14.84 25.90 -14.98
CA PRO A 379 14.67 26.66 -16.22
C PRO A 379 15.94 27.27 -16.84
N GLY A 380 16.90 27.59 -15.96
CA GLY A 380 17.79 28.71 -16.14
C GLY A 380 17.81 29.62 -14.91
N ALA A 381 18.72 30.59 -14.93
CA ALA A 381 19.01 31.45 -13.80
C ALA A 381 18.17 32.73 -13.78
N VAL A 382 17.70 33.10 -12.58
CA VAL A 382 17.20 34.44 -12.24
C VAL A 382 18.37 35.35 -11.86
N SER A 383 19.38 34.82 -11.16
CA SER A 383 20.65 35.52 -10.93
C SER A 383 21.79 34.56 -10.65
N ALA A 384 22.93 34.77 -11.30
CA ALA A 384 24.22 34.39 -10.75
C ALA A 384 24.43 35.11 -9.39
N LYS A 385 25.07 34.42 -8.45
CA LYS A 385 25.46 34.94 -7.14
C LYS A 385 26.95 34.68 -6.93
N ALA A 386 27.61 35.66 -6.31
CA ALA A 386 29.03 35.70 -6.03
C ALA A 386 29.23 35.98 -4.52
N GLY A 387 30.48 35.98 -4.06
CA GLY A 387 30.91 36.45 -2.75
C GLY A 387 30.46 35.57 -1.58
N GLY A 388 30.37 34.24 -1.76
CA GLY A 388 29.95 33.32 -0.70
C GLY A 388 28.55 33.61 -0.17
N SER A 389 27.67 34.21 -0.98
CA SER A 389 26.39 34.80 -0.52
C SER A 389 25.31 33.82 -0.05
N TYR A 390 25.61 32.52 -0.03
CA TYR A 390 24.81 31.45 0.60
C TYR A 390 25.61 30.73 1.71
N GLY A 391 26.58 31.43 2.31
CA GLY A 391 27.65 30.87 3.14
C GLY A 391 28.88 30.54 2.30
N GLU A 392 30.07 30.67 2.89
CA GLU A 392 31.33 30.15 2.30
C GLU A 392 31.22 28.63 2.02
N GLY A 393 32.12 28.07 1.20
CA GLY A 393 32.26 26.63 0.94
C GLY A 393 33.34 25.91 1.76
N SER A 394 33.40 24.58 1.68
CA SER A 394 34.50 23.82 2.30
C SER A 394 34.98 22.62 1.49
N GLY A 395 36.21 22.20 1.79
CA GLY A 395 36.90 21.13 1.08
C GLY A 395 37.74 21.69 -0.08
N PRO A 396 37.77 21.02 -1.25
CA PRO A 396 38.39 21.58 -2.45
C PRO A 396 37.42 22.51 -3.18
N ILE A 397 37.88 23.69 -3.61
CA ILE A 397 37.27 24.41 -4.74
C ILE A 397 37.65 23.62 -6.00
N TRP A 398 36.67 23.04 -6.69
CA TRP A 398 36.93 22.11 -7.79
C TRP A 398 37.04 22.77 -9.16
N LEU A 399 36.33 23.87 -9.39
CA LEU A 399 36.24 24.59 -10.66
C LEU A 399 36.48 26.10 -10.46
N ASP A 400 37.23 26.71 -11.39
CA ASP A 400 37.68 28.11 -11.33
C ASP A 400 38.04 28.61 -12.75
N ASP A 401 37.89 29.91 -13.01
CA ASP A 401 37.85 30.58 -14.31
C ASP A 401 36.92 29.85 -15.29
N LEU A 402 35.67 29.66 -14.86
CA LEU A 402 34.66 29.01 -15.67
C LEU A 402 34.28 29.90 -16.85
N SER A 403 34.33 29.33 -18.05
CA SER A 403 33.83 29.95 -19.28
C SER A 403 32.93 28.95 -20.00
N CYS A 404 31.62 29.10 -19.77
CA CYS A 404 30.57 28.37 -20.45
C CYS A 404 30.07 29.15 -21.69
N LYS A 405 29.15 28.54 -22.45
CA LYS A 405 28.39 29.19 -23.54
C LYS A 405 26.90 29.28 -23.23
N GLY A 406 26.48 28.86 -22.03
CA GLY A 406 25.08 28.81 -21.62
C GLY A 406 24.29 27.68 -22.28
N SER A 407 24.98 26.63 -22.76
CA SER A 407 24.39 25.53 -23.54
C SER A 407 24.96 24.15 -23.23
N GLU A 408 26.01 24.10 -22.40
CA GLU A 408 26.64 22.90 -21.89
C GLU A 408 25.68 22.13 -20.98
N SER A 409 25.66 20.78 -21.09
CA SER A 409 24.79 19.94 -20.25
C SER A 409 25.35 19.65 -18.86
N PHE A 410 26.63 19.95 -18.64
CA PHE A 410 27.32 19.81 -17.37
C PHE A 410 28.30 20.97 -17.18
N LEU A 411 28.39 21.53 -15.97
CA LEU A 411 29.33 22.60 -15.62
C LEU A 411 30.80 22.18 -15.85
N SER A 412 31.10 20.91 -15.59
CA SER A 412 32.39 20.27 -15.87
C SER A 412 32.73 20.09 -17.35
N SER A 413 31.82 20.47 -18.27
CA SER A 413 32.05 20.51 -19.73
C SER A 413 32.34 21.92 -20.26
N CYS A 414 32.27 22.95 -19.41
CA CYS A 414 32.75 24.29 -19.75
C CYS A 414 34.29 24.33 -19.75
N HIS A 415 34.90 25.45 -20.15
CA HIS A 415 36.33 25.66 -19.96
C HIS A 415 36.60 26.12 -18.51
N PHE A 416 37.70 25.67 -17.89
CA PHE A 416 38.13 26.05 -16.54
C PHE A 416 39.65 25.78 -16.36
N LYS A 417 40.28 26.37 -15.33
CA LYS A 417 41.72 26.23 -14.99
C LYS A 417 42.20 24.77 -14.86
N GLY A 418 41.31 23.88 -14.40
CA GLY A 418 41.56 22.46 -14.15
C GLY A 418 41.07 22.02 -12.78
N TRP A 419 40.84 20.71 -12.60
CA TRP A 419 40.23 20.19 -11.37
C TRP A 419 41.09 20.48 -10.13
N GLY A 420 40.57 21.27 -9.19
CA GLY A 420 41.29 21.67 -7.98
C GLY A 420 42.45 22.63 -8.21
N VAL A 421 42.50 23.28 -9.38
CA VAL A 421 43.48 24.33 -9.71
C VAL A 421 42.80 25.67 -9.59
N THR A 422 43.04 26.37 -8.48
CA THR A 422 42.45 27.69 -8.21
C THR A 422 43.38 28.58 -7.40
N ASP A 423 43.21 29.89 -7.53
CA ASP A 423 43.76 30.92 -6.63
C ASP A 423 42.70 31.62 -5.74
N CYS A 424 41.44 31.19 -5.82
CA CYS A 424 40.32 31.67 -5.01
C CYS A 424 40.31 31.15 -3.56
N SER A 425 39.52 31.80 -2.72
CA SER A 425 39.11 31.32 -1.40
C SER A 425 37.61 31.03 -1.35
N HIS A 426 37.13 30.38 -0.30
CA HIS A 426 35.71 30.06 -0.13
C HIS A 426 34.79 31.29 0.05
N LYS A 427 35.37 32.49 0.16
CA LYS A 427 34.66 33.79 0.10
C LYS A 427 34.29 34.20 -1.31
N GLU A 428 34.95 33.62 -2.29
CA GLU A 428 34.67 33.74 -3.71
C GLU A 428 33.84 32.53 -4.20
N ASP A 429 33.10 31.82 -3.33
CA ASP A 429 32.27 30.70 -3.78
C ASP A 429 30.99 31.16 -4.49
N ALA A 430 30.76 30.52 -5.63
CA ALA A 430 29.68 30.79 -6.56
C ALA A 430 28.33 30.20 -6.12
N GLY A 431 27.26 30.92 -6.44
CA GLY A 431 25.88 30.51 -6.18
C GLY A 431 24.91 30.88 -7.31
N VAL A 432 23.67 30.42 -7.18
CA VAL A 432 22.58 30.70 -8.12
C VAL A 432 21.26 30.99 -7.42
N VAL A 433 20.41 31.74 -8.10
CA VAL A 433 18.95 31.65 -8.00
C VAL A 433 18.44 31.19 -9.36
N CYS A 434 17.69 30.10 -9.38
CA CYS A 434 16.99 29.58 -10.54
C CYS A 434 15.50 29.94 -10.49
N GLU A 435 14.83 29.95 -11.64
CA GLU A 435 13.42 30.36 -11.75
C GLU A 435 12.46 29.31 -11.13
N SER A 436 11.73 29.70 -10.08
CA SER A 436 10.62 28.95 -9.48
C SER A 436 9.26 29.61 -9.82
N GLY A 437 8.24 28.78 -10.05
CA GLY A 437 6.96 29.24 -10.60
C GLY A 437 6.01 29.88 -9.57
N LYS A 438 6.09 31.22 -9.46
CA LYS A 438 5.25 32.14 -8.64
C LYS A 438 5.26 31.90 -7.11
N GLU A 439 5.20 33.02 -6.39
CA GLU A 439 5.27 33.06 -4.93
C GLU A 439 3.95 32.63 -4.27
N MET A 440 4.02 31.67 -3.34
CA MET A 440 3.00 31.50 -2.29
C MET A 440 3.19 32.58 -1.21
N ASP A 441 2.10 33.00 -0.56
CA ASP A 441 2.20 33.76 0.70
C ASP A 441 2.86 32.87 1.77
N SER A 442 4.09 33.21 2.14
CA SER A 442 5.00 32.40 2.94
C SER A 442 4.55 32.20 4.40
N ASN A 443 3.44 32.82 4.81
CA ASN A 443 2.90 32.77 6.17
C ASN A 443 1.97 31.57 6.45
N TYR A 444 1.59 30.77 5.46
CA TYR A 444 0.72 29.61 5.72
C TYR A 444 1.44 28.54 6.55
N LYS A 445 0.76 28.03 7.59
CA LYS A 445 1.31 27.07 8.56
C LYS A 445 0.53 25.76 8.57
N PHE A 446 1.23 24.66 8.30
CA PHE A 446 0.74 23.30 8.45
C PHE A 446 1.10 22.79 9.85
N GLN A 447 0.10 22.47 10.68
CA GLN A 447 0.35 21.91 12.01
C GLN A 447 0.29 20.38 11.98
N LEU A 448 1.43 19.74 12.22
CA LEU A 448 1.53 18.30 12.43
C LEU A 448 1.53 18.02 13.95
N ASP A 449 0.66 17.11 14.40
CA ASP A 449 0.54 16.74 15.82
C ASP A 449 0.25 15.23 15.96
N HIS A 450 1.29 14.46 16.26
CA HIS A 450 1.19 13.04 16.57
C HIS A 450 1.28 12.78 18.10
N SER A 451 1.08 13.82 18.94
CA SER A 451 1.42 13.74 20.36
C SER A 451 0.41 13.02 21.25
N LEU A 452 -0.78 12.70 20.73
CA LEU A 452 -1.91 12.12 21.47
C LEU A 452 -2.28 12.91 22.75
N GLY A 453 -1.90 14.20 22.84
CA GLY A 453 -2.15 15.08 23.97
C GLY A 453 -1.06 15.11 25.06
N LEU A 454 0.05 14.37 24.91
CA LEU A 454 1.12 14.25 25.91
C LEU A 454 2.29 15.24 25.72
N SER A 455 2.23 16.11 24.71
CA SER A 455 3.34 16.97 24.26
C SER A 455 3.71 18.16 25.15
N GLY A 456 2.74 18.73 25.87
CA GLY A 456 2.88 20.09 26.42
C GLY A 456 4.00 20.27 27.45
N GLU A 457 4.23 19.27 28.30
CA GLU A 457 5.22 19.33 29.39
C GLU A 457 6.65 19.09 28.89
N LEU A 458 6.84 18.10 27.99
CA LEU A 458 8.13 17.85 27.34
C LEU A 458 8.54 19.01 26.41
N GLY A 459 7.57 19.69 25.80
CA GLY A 459 7.81 20.94 25.08
C GLY A 459 8.40 22.02 25.99
N ARG A 460 7.81 22.25 27.17
CA ARG A 460 8.33 23.22 28.15
C ARG A 460 9.73 22.87 28.65
N LEU A 461 10.04 21.59 28.84
CA LEU A 461 11.37 21.13 29.26
C LEU A 461 12.44 21.40 28.18
N PHE A 462 12.08 21.28 26.89
CA PHE A 462 12.94 21.74 25.80
C PHE A 462 13.06 23.27 25.76
N ASP A 463 11.93 23.97 25.91
CA ASP A 463 11.87 25.43 25.82
C ASP A 463 12.58 26.16 26.99
N SER A 464 12.74 25.51 28.16
CA SER A 464 13.45 26.08 29.32
C SER A 464 14.93 25.72 29.39
N GLY A 465 15.33 24.54 28.87
CA GLY A 465 16.71 24.05 28.93
C GLY A 465 17.19 23.60 30.32
N ASP A 466 16.28 23.44 31.29
CA ASP A 466 16.62 23.08 32.67
C ASP A 466 17.26 21.69 32.78
N ASN A 467 18.53 21.63 33.22
CA ASN A 467 19.30 20.40 33.43
C ASN A 467 19.60 19.57 32.16
N CYS A 468 19.68 20.22 30.99
CA CYS A 468 20.21 19.58 29.78
C CYS A 468 21.65 19.07 30.00
N ASP A 469 21.92 17.84 29.59
CA ASP A 469 23.18 17.10 29.81
C ASP A 469 23.95 16.81 28.51
N PHE A 470 23.44 17.32 27.38
CA PHE A 470 24.00 17.11 26.05
C PHE A 470 23.82 18.35 25.16
N SER A 471 24.71 18.53 24.19
CA SER A 471 24.68 19.66 23.27
C SER A 471 24.63 19.20 21.82
N VAL A 472 23.62 19.66 21.08
CA VAL A 472 23.56 19.52 19.62
C VAL A 472 24.23 20.76 19.03
N VAL A 473 25.46 20.58 18.57
CA VAL A 473 26.29 21.63 17.99
C VAL A 473 26.05 21.66 16.49
N VAL A 474 25.19 22.60 16.07
CA VAL A 474 24.94 22.84 14.66
C VAL A 474 26.13 23.62 14.09
N ARG A 475 26.60 23.18 12.93
CA ARG A 475 27.61 23.87 12.13
C ARG A 475 27.10 23.90 10.70
N ASP A 476 27.41 24.96 9.99
CA ASP A 476 27.46 24.82 8.55
C ASP A 476 28.74 24.03 8.22
N PRO A 477 28.69 22.87 7.54
CA PRO A 477 29.91 22.18 7.11
C PRO A 477 30.75 23.05 6.18
N SER A 478 30.15 24.10 5.61
CA SER A 478 30.74 24.90 4.55
C SER A 478 31.42 26.19 5.00
N GLU A 479 31.34 26.62 6.27
CA GLU A 479 31.94 27.90 6.67
C GLU A 479 32.79 27.74 7.94
N ASP A 480 34.13 27.82 7.80
CA ASP A 480 35.12 27.61 8.87
C ASP A 480 34.99 28.62 10.04
N GLN A 481 34.18 29.67 9.87
CA GLN A 481 33.85 30.67 10.91
C GLN A 481 32.34 30.81 11.16
N ALA A 482 31.53 29.82 10.76
CA ALA A 482 30.07 29.83 10.90
C ALA A 482 29.60 30.12 12.33
N GLU A 483 28.42 30.74 12.47
CA GLU A 483 27.76 30.91 13.77
C GLU A 483 27.40 29.52 14.36
N ILE A 484 28.22 29.03 15.29
CA ILE A 484 28.06 27.71 15.91
C ILE A 484 26.84 27.73 16.83
N LYS A 485 25.68 27.34 16.29
CA LYS A 485 24.42 27.28 17.02
C LYS A 485 24.33 26.01 17.87
N THR A 486 24.79 26.09 19.11
CA THR A 486 24.60 25.03 20.11
C THR A 486 23.18 25.06 20.68
N VAL A 487 22.44 23.96 20.53
CA VAL A 487 21.14 23.73 21.17
C VAL A 487 21.33 22.73 22.32
N CYS A 488 21.03 23.18 23.55
CA CYS A 488 21.14 22.33 24.73
C CYS A 488 19.95 21.36 24.81
N VAL A 489 20.22 20.08 25.10
CA VAL A 489 19.23 18.99 25.02
C VAL A 489 19.52 17.89 26.03
N HIS A 490 18.56 17.00 26.23
CA HIS A 490 18.61 15.87 27.15
C HIS A 490 19.02 14.59 26.41
N ARG A 491 20.16 14.00 26.78
CA ARG A 491 20.71 12.74 26.24
C ARG A 491 19.67 11.62 26.26
N LEU A 492 18.89 11.54 27.35
CA LEU A 492 17.82 10.56 27.56
C LEU A 492 16.70 10.61 26.51
N ILE A 493 16.42 11.78 25.92
CA ILE A 493 15.34 11.94 24.94
C ILE A 493 15.85 11.69 23.52
N LEU A 494 17.09 12.09 23.19
CA LEU A 494 17.68 11.74 21.90
C LEU A 494 18.16 10.29 21.81
N SER A 495 18.49 9.61 22.91
CA SER A 495 18.85 8.18 22.89
C SER A 495 17.69 7.25 22.49
N LEU A 496 16.44 7.75 22.51
CA LEU A 496 15.27 7.08 21.92
C LEU A 496 15.33 7.01 20.39
N TYR A 497 16.23 7.78 19.77
CA TYR A 497 16.42 7.88 18.32
C TYR A 497 17.82 7.36 17.97
N PRO A 498 18.00 6.04 17.71
CA PRO A 498 19.33 5.43 17.54
C PRO A 498 20.15 6.04 16.40
N GLN A 499 19.47 6.68 15.43
CA GLN A 499 20.05 7.40 14.29
C GLN A 499 20.95 8.58 14.70
N PHE A 500 20.88 9.07 15.95
CA PHE A 500 21.80 10.08 16.48
C PHE A 500 23.14 9.51 16.98
N ASN A 501 23.30 8.18 17.07
CA ASN A 501 24.54 7.49 17.43
C ASN A 501 25.26 8.05 18.68
N ILE A 502 24.49 8.34 19.74
CA ILE A 502 25.00 9.01 20.95
C ILE A 502 25.74 8.01 21.85
N SER A 503 27.05 8.22 21.99
CA SER A 503 27.92 7.45 22.90
C SER A 503 28.20 8.19 24.21
N ASP A 504 28.50 7.45 25.28
CA ASP A 504 28.88 8.01 26.58
C ASP A 504 30.25 8.72 26.56
N SER A 505 31.06 8.51 25.52
CA SER A 505 32.34 9.22 25.34
C SER A 505 32.18 10.64 24.81
N ASN A 506 31.11 10.93 24.07
CA ASN A 506 30.97 12.17 23.33
C ASN A 506 30.17 13.19 24.17
N LYS A 507 30.70 14.41 24.28
CA LYS A 507 30.03 15.52 24.97
C LYS A 507 28.94 16.17 24.12
N ASP A 508 29.22 16.26 22.81
CA ASP A 508 28.40 16.99 21.84
C ASP A 508 28.09 16.09 20.64
N HIS A 509 26.92 16.30 20.03
CA HIS A 509 26.59 15.75 18.70
C HIS A 509 26.65 16.87 17.66
N THR A 510 27.27 16.62 16.52
CA THR A 510 27.54 17.65 15.51
C THR A 510 26.63 17.48 14.30
N VAL A 511 25.93 18.55 13.92
CA VAL A 511 24.94 18.53 12.82
C VAL A 511 25.39 19.47 11.74
N GLU A 512 25.70 18.90 10.58
CA GLU A 512 26.19 19.61 9.40
C GLU A 512 25.00 19.96 8.50
N ILE A 513 24.53 21.20 8.58
CA ILE A 513 23.41 21.75 7.80
C ILE A 513 23.65 23.21 7.45
N SER A 514 23.08 23.66 6.33
CA SER A 514 23.20 25.03 5.83
C SER A 514 22.74 26.08 6.85
N GLN A 515 23.34 27.27 6.82
CA GLN A 515 23.00 28.39 7.70
C GLN A 515 21.50 28.75 7.63
N ASN A 516 20.87 28.71 6.44
CA ASN A 516 19.42 28.90 6.27
C ASN A 516 18.55 27.82 6.97
N CYS A 517 19.11 26.66 7.29
CA CYS A 517 18.46 25.59 8.06
C CYS A 517 18.63 25.78 9.59
N HIS A 518 19.62 26.55 10.04
CA HIS A 518 19.90 26.79 11.47
C HIS A 518 18.72 27.42 12.24
N PRO A 519 17.85 28.28 11.68
CA PRO A 519 16.62 28.70 12.36
C PRO A 519 15.71 27.52 12.72
N HIS A 520 15.56 26.55 11.81
CA HIS A 520 14.57 25.48 11.87
C HIS A 520 14.98 24.27 12.71
N ILE A 521 16.29 24.06 12.94
CA ILE A 521 16.81 22.95 13.75
C ILE A 521 16.23 22.91 15.18
N SER A 522 15.92 24.07 15.78
CA SER A 522 15.29 24.15 17.10
C SER A 522 13.87 23.56 17.07
N SER A 523 13.08 23.86 16.01
CA SER A 523 11.76 23.27 15.81
C SER A 523 11.83 21.76 15.54
N PHE A 524 12.83 21.31 14.78
CA PHE A 524 13.08 19.88 14.53
C PHE A 524 13.45 19.12 15.81
N LEU A 525 14.37 19.64 16.62
CA LEU A 525 14.73 19.03 17.91
C LEU A 525 13.53 19.04 18.87
N ARG A 526 12.74 20.12 18.90
CA ARG A 526 11.50 20.20 19.68
C ARG A 526 10.44 19.18 19.23
N TYR A 527 10.39 18.81 17.94
CA TYR A 527 9.54 17.73 17.45
C TYR A 527 9.92 16.37 18.03
N LEU A 528 11.21 16.11 18.33
CA LEU A 528 11.62 14.86 18.98
C LEU A 528 11.04 14.71 20.40
N TYR A 529 10.81 15.84 21.09
CA TYR A 529 10.24 15.88 22.44
C TYR A 529 8.72 15.86 22.43
N THR A 530 8.11 16.55 21.46
CA THR A 530 6.67 16.84 21.47
C THR A 530 5.88 16.03 20.46
N ARG A 531 6.52 15.45 19.44
CA ARG A 531 5.85 14.91 18.22
C ARG A 531 4.86 15.89 17.58
N LYS A 532 5.08 17.20 17.76
CA LYS A 532 4.30 18.29 17.20
C LYS A 532 5.22 19.32 16.55
N ILE A 533 4.87 19.79 15.35
CA ILE A 533 5.65 20.82 14.64
C ILE A 533 4.74 21.67 13.74
N ASP A 534 5.01 22.98 13.74
CA ASP A 534 4.42 23.92 12.78
C ASP A 534 5.37 24.05 11.59
N ILE A 535 4.90 23.73 10.38
CA ILE A 535 5.69 23.76 9.15
C ILE A 535 5.19 24.89 8.25
N THR A 536 6.11 25.77 7.88
CA THR A 536 5.99 26.81 6.85
C THR A 536 6.71 26.37 5.58
N LEU A 537 6.41 27.00 4.44
CA LEU A 537 7.00 26.63 3.15
C LEU A 537 8.53 26.70 3.15
N SER A 538 9.13 27.77 3.69
CA SER A 538 10.59 27.91 3.84
C SER A 538 11.21 26.86 4.77
N SER A 539 10.52 26.52 5.87
CA SER A 539 11.00 25.46 6.77
C SER A 539 10.86 24.04 6.19
N ALA A 540 10.01 23.82 5.20
CA ALA A 540 9.65 22.47 4.74
C ALA A 540 10.85 21.71 4.19
N GLN A 541 11.65 22.32 3.31
CA GLN A 541 12.87 21.69 2.78
C GLN A 541 13.89 21.37 3.87
N CYS A 542 14.14 22.32 4.77
CA CYS A 542 15.03 22.15 5.92
C CYS A 542 14.61 20.96 6.81
N LEU A 543 13.32 20.86 7.12
CA LEU A 543 12.76 19.80 7.95
C LEU A 543 12.70 18.45 7.21
N HIS A 544 12.49 18.44 5.90
CA HIS A 544 12.52 17.24 5.05
C HIS A 544 13.94 16.67 4.95
N GLN A 545 14.94 17.52 4.67
CA GLN A 545 16.36 17.14 4.68
C GLN A 545 16.81 16.60 6.04
N LEU A 546 16.45 17.26 7.15
CA LEU A 546 16.73 16.75 8.49
C LEU A 546 16.03 15.41 8.77
N SER A 547 14.81 15.23 8.28
CA SER A 547 14.09 13.95 8.39
C SER A 547 14.73 12.84 7.57
N HIS A 548 15.34 13.16 6.42
CA HIS A 548 16.11 12.20 5.62
C HIS A 548 17.41 11.81 6.34
N ILE A 549 18.19 12.79 6.80
CA ILE A 549 19.46 12.58 7.51
C ILE A 549 19.28 11.67 8.74
N TYR A 550 18.24 11.93 9.54
CA TYR A 550 17.91 11.14 10.73
C TYR A 550 16.90 10.00 10.49
N GLN A 551 16.66 9.64 9.22
CA GLN A 551 15.78 8.55 8.80
C GLN A 551 14.38 8.52 9.48
N LEU A 552 13.82 9.71 9.76
CA LEU A 552 12.52 9.88 10.38
C LEU A 552 11.41 9.76 9.33
N GLN A 553 11.25 8.57 8.75
CA GLN A 553 10.38 8.31 7.60
C GLN A 553 8.96 8.89 7.74
N GLN A 554 8.32 8.78 8.92
CA GLN A 554 7.00 9.38 9.16
C GLN A 554 6.97 10.90 8.96
N LEU A 555 7.99 11.63 9.43
CA LEU A 555 8.06 13.09 9.24
C LEU A 555 8.48 13.44 7.81
N LEU A 556 9.35 12.63 7.19
CA LEU A 556 9.74 12.76 5.78
C LEU A 556 8.50 12.71 4.86
N GLU A 557 7.68 11.66 4.99
CA GLU A 557 6.49 11.44 4.16
C GLU A 557 5.42 12.52 4.36
N GLU A 558 5.14 12.94 5.61
CA GLU A 558 4.15 14.00 5.86
C GLU A 558 4.62 15.37 5.33
N ILE A 559 5.92 15.66 5.32
CA ILE A 559 6.46 16.86 4.65
C ILE A 559 6.45 16.69 3.13
N GLY A 560 6.72 15.48 2.62
CA GLY A 560 6.54 15.13 1.20
C GLY A 560 5.12 15.45 0.71
N ARG A 561 4.10 15.19 1.54
CA ARG A 561 2.70 15.59 1.27
C ARG A 561 2.46 17.10 1.31
N ILE A 562 3.22 17.88 2.08
CA ILE A 562 3.12 19.35 2.04
C ILE A 562 3.60 19.90 0.69
N PHE A 563 4.65 19.31 0.10
CA PHE A 563 5.14 19.74 -1.23
C PHE A 563 4.14 19.46 -2.37
N THR A 564 3.21 18.49 -2.23
CA THR A 564 2.22 18.25 -3.29
C THR A 564 1.25 19.41 -3.47
N LEU A 565 1.10 20.28 -2.45
CA LEU A 565 0.28 21.48 -2.48
C LEU A 565 0.86 22.60 -3.38
N LEU A 566 2.14 22.49 -3.76
CA LEU A 566 2.80 23.37 -4.74
C LEU A 566 2.52 22.96 -6.18
N LEU A 567 2.18 21.69 -6.44
CA LEU A 567 2.02 21.14 -7.79
C LEU A 567 0.95 21.87 -8.63
N PRO A 568 -0.21 22.32 -8.11
CA PRO A 568 -1.16 23.10 -8.89
C PRO A 568 -0.81 24.60 -9.02
N GLN A 569 0.20 25.12 -8.32
CA GLN A 569 0.49 26.57 -8.30
C GLN A 569 1.32 27.04 -9.51
N ASP A 570 2.20 26.17 -10.03
CA ASP A 570 3.07 26.50 -11.15
C ASP A 570 2.50 26.01 -12.50
N SER A 571 1.85 26.92 -13.22
CA SER A 571 1.33 26.65 -14.58
C SER A 571 2.42 26.44 -15.65
N THR A 572 3.70 26.57 -15.31
CA THR A 572 4.84 26.41 -16.25
C THR A 572 5.56 25.07 -16.14
N PHE A 573 5.11 24.20 -15.21
CA PHE A 573 5.62 22.85 -14.94
C PHE A 573 7.06 22.77 -14.41
N ARG A 574 7.67 23.89 -14.01
CA ARG A 574 9.07 23.98 -13.58
C ARG A 574 9.28 23.47 -12.16
N THR A 575 8.43 23.92 -11.23
CA THR A 575 8.45 23.51 -9.82
C THR A 575 8.26 22.00 -9.69
N GLN A 576 7.36 21.41 -10.47
CA GLN A 576 7.02 19.99 -10.46
C GLN A 576 8.21 19.13 -10.93
N VAL A 577 8.88 19.50 -12.02
CA VAL A 577 10.11 18.82 -12.47
C VAL A 577 11.20 18.90 -11.40
N SER A 578 11.38 20.06 -10.75
CA SER A 578 12.36 20.20 -9.67
C SER A 578 12.03 19.38 -8.41
N LEU A 579 10.74 19.24 -8.07
CA LEU A 579 10.28 18.42 -6.94
C LEU A 579 10.45 16.92 -7.21
N TYR A 580 10.34 16.48 -8.47
CA TYR A 580 10.66 15.11 -8.85
C TYR A 580 12.14 14.81 -8.60
N GLU A 581 13.05 15.61 -9.15
CA GLU A 581 14.51 15.41 -8.99
C GLU A 581 14.95 15.58 -7.52
N TYR A 582 14.33 16.50 -6.78
CA TYR A 582 14.51 16.60 -5.33
C TYR A 582 14.10 15.30 -4.62
N GLY A 583 12.92 14.75 -4.93
CA GLY A 583 12.46 13.47 -4.39
C GLY A 583 13.38 12.28 -4.73
N VAL A 584 13.93 12.25 -5.95
CA VAL A 584 14.91 11.24 -6.39
C VAL A 584 16.18 11.30 -5.52
N ARG A 585 16.69 12.52 -5.24
CA ARG A 585 17.85 12.77 -4.36
C ARG A 585 17.57 12.38 -2.91
N THR A 586 16.45 12.81 -2.33
CA THR A 586 16.06 12.47 -0.94
C THR A 586 15.48 11.06 -0.78
N LYS A 587 15.44 10.26 -1.86
CA LYS A 587 14.80 8.93 -1.91
C LYS A 587 13.33 8.92 -1.44
N ASP A 588 12.64 10.05 -1.51
CA ASP A 588 11.23 10.14 -1.10
C ASP A 588 10.36 9.58 -2.22
N MET A 589 10.02 8.29 -2.11
CA MET A 589 9.24 7.57 -3.11
C MET A 589 7.79 8.07 -3.18
N LEU A 590 7.24 8.54 -2.06
CA LEU A 590 5.88 9.08 -2.00
C LEU A 590 5.80 10.45 -2.69
N LEU A 591 6.79 11.33 -2.47
CA LEU A 591 6.91 12.59 -3.19
C LEU A 591 7.09 12.35 -4.70
N GLN A 592 8.00 11.45 -5.10
CA GLN A 592 8.19 11.10 -6.51
C GLN A 592 6.91 10.61 -7.18
N GLU A 593 6.16 9.70 -6.55
CA GLU A 593 4.92 9.15 -7.12
C GLU A 593 3.82 10.21 -7.23
N ASN A 594 3.62 11.04 -6.19
CA ASN A 594 2.63 12.14 -6.23
C ASN A 594 2.96 13.17 -7.32
N VAL A 595 4.25 13.49 -7.51
CA VAL A 595 4.71 14.40 -8.58
C VAL A 595 4.50 13.77 -9.95
N LEU A 596 4.87 12.49 -10.13
CA LEU A 596 4.68 11.76 -11.39
C LEU A 596 3.21 11.62 -11.77
N GLN A 597 2.31 11.41 -10.80
CA GLN A 597 0.86 11.36 -11.04
C GLN A 597 0.32 12.72 -11.50
N TYR A 598 0.69 13.81 -10.82
CA TYR A 598 0.26 15.15 -11.25
C TYR A 598 0.78 15.49 -12.67
N LEU A 599 2.03 15.14 -12.96
CA LEU A 599 2.63 15.31 -14.29
C LEU A 599 2.01 14.38 -15.34
N SER A 600 1.58 13.17 -14.98
CA SER A 600 0.96 12.23 -15.93
C SER A 600 -0.45 12.67 -16.33
N TRP A 601 -1.22 13.24 -15.39
CA TRP A 601 -2.52 13.83 -15.68
C TRP A 601 -2.45 15.11 -16.52
N ASN A 602 -1.31 15.79 -16.52
CA ASN A 602 -1.10 17.07 -17.19
C ASN A 602 -0.11 17.00 -18.38
N PHE A 603 0.13 15.80 -18.92
CA PHE A 603 1.23 15.57 -19.87
C PHE A 603 1.14 16.43 -21.15
N GLU A 604 -0.05 16.64 -21.71
CA GLU A 604 -0.23 17.55 -22.87
C GLU A 604 0.27 18.98 -22.55
N SER A 605 -0.12 19.53 -21.40
CA SER A 605 0.26 20.86 -20.94
C SER A 605 1.74 20.94 -20.54
N LEU A 606 2.30 19.86 -19.98
CA LEU A 606 3.72 19.72 -19.68
C LEU A 606 4.56 19.78 -20.97
N VAL A 607 4.15 19.07 -22.02
CA VAL A 607 4.88 18.99 -23.30
C VAL A 607 4.94 20.33 -24.03
N ASP A 608 3.83 21.08 -24.04
CA ASP A 608 3.78 22.43 -24.62
C ASP A 608 4.59 23.45 -23.77
N SER A 609 4.94 23.11 -22.53
CA SER A 609 5.68 23.97 -21.60
C SER A 609 7.19 24.09 -21.92
N PRO A 610 7.88 25.14 -21.43
CA PRO A 610 9.34 25.18 -21.48
C PRO A 610 10.04 24.14 -20.59
N ALA A 611 9.38 23.59 -19.55
CA ALA A 611 9.99 22.65 -18.59
C ALA A 611 10.25 21.25 -19.19
N TRP A 612 9.46 20.82 -20.18
CA TRP A 612 9.70 19.54 -20.88
C TRP A 612 11.08 19.47 -21.58
N LYS A 613 11.70 20.63 -21.85
CA LYS A 613 13.04 20.72 -22.43
C LYS A 613 14.12 20.33 -21.41
N THR A 614 13.96 20.70 -20.14
CA THR A 614 14.90 20.41 -19.04
C THR A 614 14.61 19.08 -18.33
N ALA A 615 13.47 18.44 -18.63
CA ALA A 615 13.11 17.10 -18.15
C ALA A 615 14.25 16.06 -18.31
N SER A 616 14.58 15.34 -17.24
CA SER A 616 15.58 14.26 -17.28
C SER A 616 15.07 13.04 -18.08
N ILE A 617 16.00 12.25 -18.62
CA ILE A 617 15.67 10.98 -19.31
C ILE A 617 14.95 10.02 -18.35
N HIS A 618 15.37 10.00 -17.08
CA HIS A 618 14.75 9.19 -16.04
C HIS A 618 13.28 9.59 -15.81
N MET A 619 12.99 10.88 -15.64
CA MET A 619 11.61 11.36 -15.49
C MET A 619 10.76 11.08 -16.74
N MET A 620 11.29 11.33 -17.95
CA MET A 620 10.57 11.02 -19.20
C MET A 620 10.19 9.52 -19.27
N LYS A 621 11.13 8.62 -18.95
CA LYS A 621 10.89 7.17 -18.91
C LYS A 621 9.91 6.76 -17.80
N ALA A 622 9.98 7.40 -16.63
CA ALA A 622 9.04 7.14 -15.53
C ALA A 622 7.61 7.53 -15.91
N LEU A 623 7.40 8.72 -16.50
CA LEU A 623 6.10 9.18 -17.01
C LEU A 623 5.56 8.27 -18.12
N LEU A 624 6.40 7.93 -19.11
CA LEU A 624 6.01 7.05 -20.22
C LEU A 624 5.70 5.61 -19.79
N SER A 625 6.20 5.16 -18.63
CA SER A 625 5.84 3.84 -18.08
C SER A 625 4.40 3.76 -17.55
N ARG A 626 3.76 4.89 -17.18
CA ARG A 626 2.49 4.90 -16.45
C ARG A 626 1.27 4.51 -17.30
N SER A 627 0.31 3.83 -16.68
CA SER A 627 -1.02 3.55 -17.27
C SER A 627 -1.97 4.75 -17.18
N ASP A 628 -1.87 5.57 -16.13
CA ASP A 628 -2.73 6.73 -15.85
C ASP A 628 -2.38 8.01 -16.63
N LEU A 629 -1.42 7.94 -17.55
CA LEU A 629 -0.97 9.05 -18.39
C LEU A 629 -2.13 9.57 -19.27
N VAL A 630 -2.44 10.87 -19.17
CA VAL A 630 -3.53 11.53 -19.90
C VAL A 630 -2.96 12.18 -21.16
N VAL A 631 -3.38 11.69 -22.32
CA VAL A 631 -2.82 12.05 -23.64
C VAL A 631 -3.89 11.96 -24.73
N LYS A 632 -3.72 12.65 -25.86
CA LYS A 632 -4.59 12.55 -27.04
C LYS A 632 -4.70 11.11 -27.53
N ASP A 633 -3.55 10.55 -27.93
CA ASP A 633 -3.34 9.18 -28.40
C ASP A 633 -1.84 8.85 -28.34
N GLU A 634 -1.45 7.59 -28.60
CA GLU A 634 -0.04 7.15 -28.59
C GLU A 634 0.79 7.68 -29.78
N PHE A 635 0.16 8.10 -30.87
CA PHE A 635 0.87 8.68 -32.02
C PHE A 635 1.36 10.09 -31.70
N TYR A 636 0.56 10.89 -30.99
CA TYR A 636 1.00 12.15 -30.39
C TYR A 636 2.19 11.93 -29.44
N VAL A 637 2.16 10.91 -28.58
CA VAL A 637 3.29 10.60 -27.68
C VAL A 637 4.57 10.25 -28.46
N LEU A 638 4.45 9.48 -29.55
CA LEU A 638 5.58 9.18 -30.45
C LEU A 638 6.13 10.46 -31.10
N GLN A 639 5.28 11.32 -31.66
CA GLN A 639 5.69 12.59 -32.28
C GLN A 639 6.44 13.51 -31.30
N VAL A 640 5.89 13.66 -30.09
CA VAL A 640 6.50 14.43 -29.01
C VAL A 640 7.86 13.88 -28.63
N LEU A 641 7.99 12.54 -28.54
CA LEU A 641 9.25 11.89 -28.20
C LEU A 641 10.30 12.05 -29.31
N GLU A 642 9.91 11.91 -30.58
CA GLU A 642 10.81 12.17 -31.72
C GLU A 642 11.34 13.61 -31.72
N GLU A 643 10.48 14.63 -31.50
CA GLU A 643 10.97 16.01 -31.39
C GLU A 643 11.90 16.18 -30.19
N SER A 644 11.57 15.58 -29.05
CA SER A 644 12.36 15.66 -27.81
C SER A 644 13.76 15.06 -27.98
N ILE A 645 13.86 13.89 -28.61
CA ILE A 645 15.15 13.25 -28.92
C ILE A 645 15.91 14.08 -29.96
N LYS A 646 15.25 14.57 -31.02
CA LYS A 646 15.86 15.39 -32.07
C LYS A 646 16.43 16.71 -31.51
N LYS A 647 15.74 17.30 -30.54
CA LYS A 647 16.13 18.56 -29.86
C LYS A 647 17.26 18.37 -28.86
N LYS A 648 17.37 17.20 -28.20
CA LYS A 648 18.50 16.85 -27.31
C LYS A 648 19.73 16.31 -28.06
N GLY A 649 19.56 15.82 -29.29
CA GLY A 649 20.64 15.55 -30.23
C GLY A 649 21.55 14.38 -29.84
N GLU A 650 22.87 14.62 -29.85
CA GLU A 650 23.89 13.61 -29.55
C GLU A 650 24.03 13.31 -28.04
N THR A 651 23.51 14.17 -27.16
CA THR A 651 23.62 14.01 -25.69
C THR A 651 22.89 12.78 -25.12
N VAL A 652 21.89 12.26 -25.84
CA VAL A 652 21.11 11.08 -25.42
C VAL A 652 21.77 9.82 -25.98
N SER A 653 22.10 8.84 -25.14
CA SER A 653 22.74 7.59 -25.58
C SER A 653 21.84 6.77 -26.52
N LEU A 654 22.43 5.83 -27.26
CA LEU A 654 21.66 4.93 -28.14
C LEU A 654 20.72 4.02 -27.33
N ASP A 655 21.14 3.62 -26.13
CA ASP A 655 20.35 2.77 -25.24
C ASP A 655 19.19 3.56 -24.61
N ASP A 656 19.40 4.82 -24.23
CA ASP A 656 18.34 5.72 -23.76
C ASP A 656 17.33 6.02 -24.87
N LYS A 657 17.80 6.31 -26.10
CA LYS A 657 16.93 6.47 -27.29
C LYS A 657 16.06 5.24 -27.50
N THR A 658 16.65 4.04 -27.42
CA THR A 658 15.94 2.77 -27.58
C THR A 658 14.96 2.52 -26.43
N SER A 659 15.35 2.80 -25.17
CA SER A 659 14.52 2.59 -23.99
C SER A 659 13.36 3.58 -23.86
N LEU A 660 13.48 4.79 -24.43
CA LEU A 660 12.37 5.74 -24.52
C LEU A 660 11.39 5.30 -25.61
N LEU A 661 11.88 4.96 -26.80
CA LEU A 661 11.05 4.50 -27.92
C LEU A 661 10.31 3.18 -27.59
N SER A 662 10.93 2.28 -26.82
CA SER A 662 10.28 1.04 -26.37
C SER A 662 9.16 1.25 -25.34
N SER A 663 8.96 2.48 -24.85
CA SER A 663 7.86 2.84 -23.93
C SER A 663 6.56 3.27 -24.65
N ILE A 664 6.57 3.32 -25.99
CA ILE A 664 5.41 3.67 -26.84
C ILE A 664 4.56 2.43 -27.12
N ARG A 665 3.24 2.51 -26.94
CA ARG A 665 2.33 1.37 -27.14
C ARG A 665 1.83 1.30 -28.58
N PHE A 666 2.73 0.89 -29.49
CA PHE A 666 2.41 0.66 -30.91
C PHE A 666 1.14 -0.18 -31.18
N PRO A 667 0.76 -1.19 -30.36
CA PRO A 667 -0.55 -1.86 -30.47
C PRO A 667 -1.77 -0.93 -30.41
N MET A 668 -1.69 0.17 -29.66
CA MET A 668 -2.78 1.12 -29.47
C MET A 668 -2.84 2.24 -30.54
N ILE A 669 -1.82 2.38 -31.38
CA ILE A 669 -1.82 3.35 -32.49
C ILE A 669 -2.79 2.88 -33.60
N PRO A 670 -3.68 3.74 -34.13
CA PRO A 670 -4.56 3.39 -35.24
C PRO A 670 -3.79 2.94 -36.50
N VAL A 671 -4.37 2.00 -37.26
CA VAL A 671 -3.73 1.41 -38.47
C VAL A 671 -3.34 2.44 -39.52
N GLU A 672 -4.11 3.52 -39.63
CA GLU A 672 -3.87 4.64 -40.55
C GLU A 672 -2.56 5.35 -40.16
N ASN A 673 -2.44 5.78 -38.90
CA ASN A 673 -1.22 6.39 -38.36
C ASN A 673 -0.02 5.41 -38.38
N LEU A 674 -0.23 4.11 -38.11
CA LEU A 674 0.82 3.08 -38.20
C LEU A 674 1.40 2.96 -39.62
N TYR A 675 0.57 3.15 -40.66
CA TYR A 675 1.05 3.15 -42.05
C TYR A 675 1.84 4.42 -42.37
N ASP A 676 1.43 5.57 -41.85
CA ASP A 676 2.08 6.85 -42.13
C ASP A 676 3.43 7.02 -41.42
N ILE A 677 3.69 6.33 -40.29
CA ILE A 677 4.98 6.39 -39.54
C ILE A 677 6.20 6.19 -40.45
N GLN A 678 6.14 5.25 -41.40
CA GLN A 678 7.28 4.95 -42.31
C GLN A 678 7.64 6.12 -43.26
N TYR A 679 6.73 7.09 -43.43
CA TYR A 679 6.89 8.26 -44.28
C TYR A 679 7.01 9.57 -43.48
N SER A 680 6.44 9.63 -42.27
CA SER A 680 6.42 10.82 -41.42
C SER A 680 7.52 10.86 -40.34
N SER A 681 7.98 9.70 -39.86
CA SER A 681 9.00 9.63 -38.80
C SER A 681 10.37 10.05 -39.33
N GLY A 682 10.97 11.04 -38.66
CA GLY A 682 12.33 11.46 -38.95
C GLY A 682 13.40 10.48 -38.47
N MET A 683 13.00 9.49 -37.65
CA MET A 683 13.89 8.51 -37.02
C MET A 683 13.70 7.08 -37.53
N TYR A 684 12.75 6.84 -38.44
CA TYR A 684 12.54 5.53 -39.06
C TYR A 684 13.83 5.02 -39.72
N GLN A 685 14.50 5.86 -40.51
CA GLN A 685 15.71 5.47 -41.26
C GLN A 685 16.94 5.24 -40.38
N SER A 686 17.04 5.88 -39.21
CA SER A 686 18.15 5.65 -38.29
C SER A 686 17.95 4.39 -37.42
N ASN A 687 16.69 4.06 -37.10
CA ASN A 687 16.33 3.00 -36.16
C ASN A 687 15.44 1.92 -36.83
N GLU A 688 15.66 1.63 -38.11
CA GLU A 688 14.76 0.81 -38.95
C GLU A 688 14.43 -0.56 -38.33
N ALA A 689 15.40 -1.22 -37.72
CA ALA A 689 15.20 -2.53 -37.08
C ALA A 689 14.24 -2.47 -35.89
N PHE A 690 14.27 -1.39 -35.10
CA PHE A 690 13.30 -1.16 -34.01
C PHE A 690 11.92 -0.88 -34.58
N TYR A 691 11.80 0.09 -35.50
CA TYR A 691 10.51 0.48 -36.08
C TYR A 691 9.85 -0.67 -36.84
N SER A 692 10.61 -1.47 -37.58
CA SER A 692 10.09 -2.66 -38.28
C SER A 692 9.46 -3.66 -37.29
N SER A 693 10.09 -3.90 -36.14
CA SER A 693 9.55 -4.78 -35.09
C SER A 693 8.31 -4.17 -34.42
N ALA A 694 8.35 -2.88 -34.11
CA ALA A 694 7.29 -2.15 -33.42
C ALA A 694 6.02 -2.00 -34.28
N LEU A 695 6.16 -1.60 -35.55
CA LEU A 695 5.06 -1.55 -36.52
C LEU A 695 4.48 -2.94 -36.77
N LEU A 696 5.32 -3.98 -36.87
CA LEU A 696 4.85 -5.35 -37.04
C LEU A 696 4.00 -5.83 -35.86
N LYS A 697 4.35 -5.46 -34.61
CA LYS A 697 3.47 -5.66 -33.44
C LYS A 697 2.14 -4.89 -33.59
N GLY A 698 2.21 -3.60 -33.93
CA GLY A 698 1.04 -2.73 -34.11
C GLY A 698 0.03 -3.25 -35.14
N PHE A 699 0.51 -3.63 -36.34
CA PHE A 699 -0.33 -4.21 -37.38
C PHE A 699 -0.89 -5.60 -37.00
N GLN A 700 -0.13 -6.44 -36.29
CA GLN A 700 -0.64 -7.73 -35.81
C GLN A 700 -1.78 -7.53 -34.80
N PHE A 701 -1.59 -6.68 -33.80
CA PHE A 701 -2.64 -6.39 -32.81
C PHE A 701 -3.92 -5.86 -33.49
N ASN A 702 -3.77 -4.93 -34.43
CA ASN A 702 -4.90 -4.31 -35.11
C ASN A 702 -5.51 -5.13 -36.27
N THR A 703 -5.05 -6.36 -36.51
CA THR A 703 -5.65 -7.26 -37.53
C THR A 703 -6.16 -8.59 -36.98
N LEU A 704 -5.75 -8.98 -35.78
CA LEU A 704 -6.21 -10.22 -35.13
C LEU A 704 -7.62 -10.08 -34.54
N PRO A 705 -8.45 -11.14 -34.56
CA PRO A 705 -9.67 -11.20 -33.76
C PRO A 705 -9.32 -11.36 -32.28
N PHE A 706 -10.17 -10.87 -31.37
CA PHE A 706 -9.93 -10.85 -29.92
C PHE A 706 -9.39 -12.19 -29.36
N SER A 707 -9.99 -13.31 -29.76
CA SER A 707 -9.60 -14.66 -29.30
C SER A 707 -8.15 -15.04 -29.61
N LYS A 708 -7.48 -14.36 -30.57
CA LYS A 708 -6.09 -14.61 -30.98
C LYS A 708 -5.11 -13.52 -30.54
N ILE A 709 -5.59 -12.44 -29.94
CA ILE A 709 -4.72 -11.42 -29.33
C ILE A 709 -4.04 -12.04 -28.10
N LYS A 710 -4.82 -12.70 -27.23
CA LYS A 710 -4.34 -13.39 -26.02
C LYS A 710 -3.33 -14.51 -26.29
N GLU A 711 -3.44 -15.19 -27.44
CA GLU A 711 -2.51 -16.24 -27.88
C GLU A 711 -1.14 -15.70 -28.34
N ARG A 712 -1.01 -14.39 -28.58
CA ARG A 712 0.11 -13.80 -29.34
C ARG A 712 0.82 -12.63 -28.64
N PHE A 713 0.19 -12.02 -27.63
CA PHE A 713 0.75 -10.91 -26.86
C PHE A 713 0.89 -11.30 -25.38
N ASN A 714 2.01 -11.93 -25.02
CA ASN A 714 2.28 -12.37 -23.64
C ASN A 714 2.45 -11.21 -22.64
N ASN A 715 2.81 -10.01 -23.13
CA ASN A 715 2.95 -8.80 -22.31
C ASN A 715 1.76 -7.86 -22.54
N PHE A 716 0.75 -7.94 -21.67
CA PHE A 716 -0.47 -7.14 -21.79
C PHE A 716 -0.23 -5.64 -21.56
N ASN A 717 0.85 -5.24 -20.88
CA ASN A 717 1.16 -3.82 -20.62
C ASN A 717 1.40 -3.03 -21.92
N ASP A 718 1.93 -3.66 -22.97
CA ASP A 718 2.09 -3.06 -24.31
C ASP A 718 0.74 -2.86 -25.03
N CYS A 719 -0.32 -3.51 -24.54
CA CYS A 719 -1.64 -3.63 -25.17
C CYS A 719 -2.77 -2.98 -24.35
N LEU A 720 -2.49 -2.45 -23.16
CA LEU A 720 -3.43 -1.68 -22.36
C LEU A 720 -3.43 -0.21 -22.82
N PRO A 721 -4.60 0.40 -23.08
CA PRO A 721 -4.66 1.82 -23.43
C PRO A 721 -4.28 2.73 -22.26
N ARG A 722 -3.79 3.93 -22.59
CA ARG A 722 -3.70 5.06 -21.66
C ARG A 722 -5.04 5.80 -21.59
N ILE A 723 -5.11 6.89 -20.84
CA ILE A 723 -6.32 7.70 -20.75
C ILE A 723 -6.39 8.64 -21.96
N TYR A 724 -7.07 8.19 -23.03
CA TYR A 724 -7.12 8.91 -24.30
C TYR A 724 -8.15 10.06 -24.31
N THR A 725 -7.69 11.27 -24.58
CA THR A 725 -8.50 12.50 -24.62
C THR A 725 -9.08 12.80 -26.01
N ALA A 726 -8.54 12.22 -27.08
CA ALA A 726 -8.99 12.48 -28.45
C ALA A 726 -10.32 11.77 -28.82
N ASP A 727 -10.99 12.30 -29.85
CA ASP A 727 -12.09 11.60 -30.53
C ASP A 727 -11.58 10.25 -31.11
N PRO A 728 -12.36 9.16 -31.03
CA PRO A 728 -13.72 9.06 -30.50
C PRO A 728 -13.78 8.65 -29.01
N TRP A 729 -12.65 8.56 -28.32
CA TRP A 729 -12.54 7.90 -27.01
C TRP A 729 -13.00 8.75 -25.83
N SER A 730 -13.04 10.08 -25.98
CA SER A 730 -13.57 10.99 -24.94
C SER A 730 -14.75 11.86 -25.42
N VAL A 731 -15.45 12.47 -24.47
CA VAL A 731 -16.28 13.65 -24.73
C VAL A 731 -16.18 14.65 -23.57
N ALA A 732 -15.93 15.92 -23.91
CA ALA A 732 -15.91 17.02 -22.95
C ALA A 732 -17.29 17.67 -22.79
N ILE A 733 -17.77 17.76 -21.56
CA ILE A 733 -18.94 18.58 -21.17
C ILE A 733 -18.41 19.82 -20.45
N ASN A 734 -18.27 20.91 -21.20
CA ASN A 734 -17.88 22.20 -20.67
C ASN A 734 -18.98 22.77 -19.78
N TYR A 735 -18.68 22.97 -18.49
CA TYR A 735 -19.59 23.70 -17.62
C TYR A 735 -19.56 25.20 -17.91
N THR A 736 -20.71 25.83 -17.69
CA THR A 736 -20.84 27.27 -17.53
C THR A 736 -21.67 27.49 -16.28
N ALA A 737 -21.09 28.13 -15.26
CA ALA A 737 -21.84 28.78 -14.21
C ALA A 737 -22.48 30.06 -14.75
N ASP A 738 -23.37 29.93 -15.75
CA ASP A 738 -23.99 31.08 -16.40
C ASP A 738 -25.03 31.73 -15.46
N SER A 739 -24.52 32.73 -14.75
CA SER A 739 -25.15 33.94 -14.23
C SER A 739 -26.45 33.83 -13.40
N GLY A 740 -26.51 34.64 -12.34
CA GLY A 740 -27.65 34.75 -11.42
C GLY A 740 -28.89 35.44 -12.01
N SER A 741 -29.44 34.95 -13.12
CA SER A 741 -30.72 35.41 -13.68
C SER A 741 -31.90 34.82 -12.89
N ASN A 742 -32.34 35.54 -11.86
CA ASN A 742 -33.58 35.27 -11.11
C ASN A 742 -34.85 35.50 -11.97
N ASN A 743 -35.10 34.63 -12.95
CA ASN A 743 -36.32 34.63 -13.76
C ASN A 743 -37.09 33.32 -13.61
N TYR A 744 -38.22 33.37 -12.91
CA TYR A 744 -39.16 32.26 -12.75
C TYR A 744 -39.95 31.99 -14.03
N HIS A 745 -39.33 31.35 -15.02
CA HIS A 745 -40.02 30.79 -16.18
C HIS A 745 -39.70 29.31 -16.38
N TYR A 746 -40.74 28.53 -16.66
CA TYR A 746 -40.65 27.11 -17.03
C TYR A 746 -40.10 26.95 -18.47
N SER A 747 -38.81 27.22 -18.66
CA SER A 747 -38.05 26.80 -19.84
C SER A 747 -37.30 25.50 -19.54
N HIS A 748 -37.13 24.63 -20.54
CA HIS A 748 -36.33 23.40 -20.38
C HIS A 748 -34.92 23.72 -19.86
N TYR A 749 -34.55 23.14 -18.72
CA TYR A 749 -33.16 23.11 -18.30
C TYR A 749 -32.34 22.37 -19.36
N PRO A 750 -31.20 22.92 -19.84
CA PRO A 750 -30.31 22.19 -20.73
C PRO A 750 -29.72 21.01 -19.96
N TYR A 751 -30.15 19.81 -20.34
CA TYR A 751 -29.58 18.57 -19.80
C TYR A 751 -28.07 18.57 -20.06
N SER A 752 -27.27 18.49 -18.99
CA SER A 752 -25.82 18.32 -19.03
C SER A 752 -25.47 16.88 -19.44
N SER A 753 -25.88 16.52 -20.66
CA SER A 753 -25.77 15.19 -21.24
C SER A 753 -25.26 15.26 -22.67
N SER A 754 -24.24 14.47 -22.99
CA SER A 754 -23.71 14.30 -24.34
C SER A 754 -23.78 12.83 -24.74
N SER A 755 -23.85 12.56 -26.04
CA SER A 755 -23.80 11.20 -26.59
C SER A 755 -22.82 11.11 -27.74
N PHE A 756 -21.94 10.11 -27.69
CA PHE A 756 -20.85 9.90 -28.63
C PHE A 756 -20.72 8.40 -28.95
N THR A 757 -19.91 8.04 -29.95
CA THR A 757 -19.77 6.65 -30.41
C THR A 757 -18.31 6.23 -30.53
N THR A 758 -17.87 5.28 -29.72
CA THR A 758 -16.58 4.60 -29.92
C THR A 758 -16.74 3.44 -30.91
N SER A 759 -15.63 2.97 -31.46
CA SER A 759 -15.54 1.58 -31.95
C SER A 759 -15.50 0.61 -30.76
N ALA A 760 -15.77 -0.67 -30.98
CA ALA A 760 -15.48 -1.73 -30.01
C ALA A 760 -13.97 -2.01 -29.87
N HIS A 761 -13.17 -1.75 -30.92
CA HIS A 761 -11.71 -1.89 -30.92
C HIS A 761 -11.06 -0.80 -31.79
N ASN A 762 -9.76 -0.51 -31.58
CA ASN A 762 -8.97 0.35 -32.49
C ASN A 762 -8.73 -0.29 -33.87
N SER A 763 -8.89 -1.62 -33.99
CA SER A 763 -8.71 -2.37 -35.24
C SER A 763 -9.74 -2.00 -36.31
N VAL A 764 -9.26 -1.91 -37.56
CA VAL A 764 -10.10 -1.73 -38.76
C VAL A 764 -11.18 -2.80 -38.90
N SER A 765 -10.91 -4.04 -38.46
CA SER A 765 -11.88 -5.15 -38.47
C SER A 765 -13.17 -4.86 -37.71
N TYR A 766 -13.10 -3.99 -36.69
CA TYR A 766 -14.22 -3.64 -35.80
C TYR A 766 -14.75 -2.21 -36.05
N ARG A 767 -14.32 -1.53 -37.13
CA ARG A 767 -14.68 -0.12 -37.43
C ARG A 767 -16.18 0.11 -37.66
N HIS A 768 -16.92 -0.95 -37.99
CA HIS A 768 -18.38 -0.94 -38.14
C HIS A 768 -19.13 -1.28 -36.84
N GLU A 769 -18.44 -1.85 -35.84
CA GLU A 769 -19.01 -2.25 -34.54
C GLU A 769 -18.90 -1.07 -33.57
N LYS A 770 -19.90 -0.17 -33.63
CA LYS A 770 -19.92 1.07 -32.83
C LYS A 770 -20.73 0.90 -31.54
N ILE A 771 -20.16 1.36 -30.43
CA ILE A 771 -20.82 1.43 -29.13
C ILE A 771 -21.27 2.87 -28.90
N GLN A 772 -22.58 3.08 -28.68
CA GLN A 772 -23.13 4.39 -28.34
C GLN A 772 -23.09 4.61 -26.83
N TRP A 773 -22.43 5.70 -26.41
CA TRP A 773 -22.26 6.10 -25.02
C TRP A 773 -23.09 7.33 -24.70
N PHE A 774 -23.57 7.40 -23.45
CA PHE A 774 -24.30 8.53 -22.88
C PHE A 774 -23.57 9.02 -21.64
N ALA A 775 -22.93 10.19 -21.76
CA ALA A 775 -22.28 10.91 -20.67
C ALA A 775 -23.29 11.89 -20.04
N GLN A 776 -23.41 11.92 -18.71
CA GLN A 776 -24.35 12.77 -17.98
C GLN A 776 -23.70 13.32 -16.70
N VAL A 777 -23.88 14.60 -16.41
CA VAL A 777 -23.60 15.20 -15.09
C VAL A 777 -24.93 15.51 -14.41
N LEU A 778 -25.20 14.84 -13.28
CA LEU A 778 -26.38 15.00 -12.43
C LEU A 778 -26.05 15.93 -11.26
N ARG A 779 -26.83 17.00 -11.12
CA ARG A 779 -26.62 18.08 -10.12
C ARG A 779 -27.56 17.95 -8.93
N ASN A 780 -28.77 17.44 -9.14
CA ASN A 780 -29.83 17.43 -8.12
C ASN A 780 -30.31 15.99 -7.81
N SER A 781 -30.72 15.75 -6.56
CA SER A 781 -31.29 14.46 -6.13
C SER A 781 -32.55 14.07 -6.91
N TRP A 782 -33.33 15.04 -7.40
CA TRP A 782 -34.47 14.83 -8.29
C TRP A 782 -34.06 14.27 -9.66
N GLU A 783 -32.92 14.70 -10.21
CA GLU A 783 -32.40 14.18 -11.48
C GLU A 783 -31.97 12.72 -11.34
N CYS A 784 -31.32 12.36 -10.22
CA CYS A 784 -31.03 10.97 -9.87
C CYS A 784 -32.32 10.14 -9.71
N SER A 785 -33.34 10.70 -9.03
CA SER A 785 -34.63 10.03 -8.83
C SER A 785 -35.38 9.78 -10.15
N ASN A 786 -35.33 10.71 -11.11
CA ASN A 786 -35.86 10.53 -12.46
C ASN A 786 -35.12 9.43 -13.25
N GLN A 787 -33.85 9.18 -12.93
CA GLN A 787 -33.04 8.08 -13.46
C GLN A 787 -33.17 6.77 -12.66
N GLY A 788 -34.06 6.73 -11.66
CA GLY A 788 -34.41 5.52 -10.91
C GLY A 788 -33.45 5.15 -9.78
N PHE A 789 -32.58 6.05 -9.32
CA PHE A 789 -31.63 5.76 -8.23
C PHE A 789 -31.41 6.91 -7.26
N ILE A 790 -30.90 6.57 -6.08
CA ILE A 790 -30.40 7.54 -5.09
C ILE A 790 -28.95 7.93 -5.45
N CYS A 791 -28.57 9.16 -5.13
CA CYS A 791 -27.21 9.68 -5.22
C CYS A 791 -26.74 10.00 -3.80
N ASP A 792 -25.69 9.32 -3.34
CA ASP A 792 -25.15 9.44 -1.97
C ASP A 792 -24.30 10.71 -1.78
N SER A 793 -23.93 11.35 -2.89
CA SER A 793 -23.21 12.61 -3.01
C SER A 793 -23.70 13.36 -4.26
N LEU A 794 -23.39 14.65 -4.38
CA LEU A 794 -23.70 15.48 -5.55
C LEU A 794 -22.58 16.51 -5.77
N PRO A 795 -22.23 16.87 -7.02
CA PRO A 795 -22.76 16.30 -8.26
C PRO A 795 -22.18 14.89 -8.56
N VAL A 796 -22.86 14.15 -9.43
CA VAL A 796 -22.47 12.79 -9.84
C VAL A 796 -22.39 12.72 -11.37
N ALA A 797 -21.26 12.24 -11.88
CA ALA A 797 -21.11 11.89 -13.27
C ALA A 797 -21.62 10.46 -13.52
N ARG A 798 -22.21 10.21 -14.68
CA ARG A 798 -22.70 8.90 -15.12
C ARG A 798 -22.30 8.65 -16.57
N LEU A 799 -21.83 7.44 -16.87
CA LEU A 799 -21.46 7.01 -18.21
C LEU A 799 -21.99 5.59 -18.45
N TYR A 800 -22.76 5.38 -19.52
CA TYR A 800 -23.36 4.09 -19.84
C TYR A 800 -23.63 3.93 -21.35
N SER A 801 -23.77 2.68 -21.80
CA SER A 801 -24.34 2.32 -23.11
C SER A 801 -25.70 1.64 -22.93
N GLN A 802 -26.48 1.46 -24.00
CA GLN A 802 -27.87 0.96 -23.91
C GLN A 802 -28.13 -0.45 -24.47
N SER A 803 -27.31 -0.98 -25.39
CA SER A 803 -27.76 -2.15 -26.19
C SER A 803 -26.66 -3.04 -26.81
N VAL A 804 -25.37 -2.82 -26.53
CA VAL A 804 -24.27 -3.46 -27.31
C VAL A 804 -23.26 -4.25 -26.45
N MET A 805 -23.10 -3.93 -25.15
CA MET A 805 -22.03 -4.52 -24.32
C MET A 805 -22.12 -6.03 -24.11
N SER A 806 -23.32 -6.62 -24.08
CA SER A 806 -23.53 -8.06 -23.81
C SER A 806 -22.82 -9.01 -24.78
N ASN A 807 -22.45 -8.53 -25.97
CA ASN A 807 -21.72 -9.33 -26.97
C ASN A 807 -20.21 -9.36 -26.73
N TYR A 808 -19.69 -8.50 -25.84
CA TYR A 808 -18.26 -8.27 -25.60
C TYR A 808 -17.88 -8.34 -24.11
N GLU A 809 -18.82 -8.53 -23.19
CA GLU A 809 -18.56 -8.63 -21.73
C GLU A 809 -17.56 -9.74 -21.35
N SER A 810 -17.33 -10.73 -22.21
CA SER A 810 -16.33 -11.79 -22.05
C SER A 810 -14.96 -11.50 -22.68
N THR A 811 -14.78 -10.36 -23.36
CA THR A 811 -13.54 -9.99 -24.07
C THR A 811 -13.08 -8.55 -23.84
N ILE A 812 -13.98 -7.65 -23.39
CA ILE A 812 -13.70 -6.24 -23.11
C ILE A 812 -14.39 -5.83 -21.81
N ARG A 813 -13.61 -5.40 -20.82
CA ARG A 813 -14.08 -4.64 -19.64
C ARG A 813 -13.88 -3.14 -19.92
N PHE A 814 -14.69 -2.29 -19.30
CA PHE A 814 -14.59 -0.84 -19.47
C PHE A 814 -14.36 -0.16 -18.12
N ASP A 815 -13.10 0.16 -17.80
CA ASP A 815 -12.70 0.88 -16.59
C ASP A 815 -12.66 2.41 -16.85
N ASN A 816 -13.80 2.92 -17.33
CA ASN A 816 -13.95 4.28 -17.80
C ASN A 816 -13.50 5.32 -16.76
N LYS A 817 -12.97 6.46 -17.24
CA LYS A 817 -12.42 7.53 -16.39
C LYS A 817 -13.19 8.85 -16.57
N LEU A 818 -13.29 9.63 -15.49
CA LEU A 818 -13.73 11.02 -15.49
C LEU A 818 -12.53 11.91 -15.19
N ILE A 819 -12.15 12.76 -16.14
CA ILE A 819 -11.13 13.79 -15.96
C ILE A 819 -11.84 15.10 -15.55
N LEU A 820 -11.33 15.76 -14.52
CA LEU A 820 -11.75 17.10 -14.10
C LEU A 820 -10.60 18.08 -14.33
N SER A 821 -10.86 19.16 -15.05
CA SER A 821 -9.84 20.18 -15.36
C SER A 821 -10.34 21.62 -15.23
N CYS A 822 -9.43 22.55 -14.93
CA CYS A 822 -9.71 23.99 -14.90
C CYS A 822 -9.98 24.53 -16.32
N ARG A 823 -11.06 25.29 -16.52
CA ARG A 823 -11.48 25.70 -17.88
C ARG A 823 -10.53 26.68 -18.58
N SER A 824 -9.86 27.55 -17.84
CA SER A 824 -8.92 28.56 -18.36
C SER A 824 -7.53 27.98 -18.63
N GLU A 825 -6.96 27.33 -17.61
CA GLU A 825 -5.57 26.82 -17.63
C GLU A 825 -5.45 25.39 -18.19
N LYS A 826 -6.57 24.69 -18.38
CA LYS A 826 -6.68 23.27 -18.80
C LYS A 826 -6.01 22.25 -17.87
N ILE A 827 -5.46 22.68 -16.73
CA ILE A 827 -4.84 21.82 -15.73
C ILE A 827 -5.84 20.77 -15.24
N VAL A 828 -5.47 19.50 -15.35
CA VAL A 828 -6.18 18.37 -14.74
C VAL A 828 -5.79 18.30 -13.28
N PHE A 829 -6.76 18.51 -12.39
CA PHE A 829 -6.56 18.46 -10.94
C PHE A 829 -7.06 17.16 -10.32
N ASN A 830 -7.83 16.35 -11.06
CA ASN A 830 -8.35 15.07 -10.58
C ASN A 830 -8.78 14.14 -11.72
N VAL A 831 -8.53 12.84 -11.56
CA VAL A 831 -9.07 11.76 -12.38
C VAL A 831 -9.82 10.76 -11.48
N GLN A 832 -11.01 10.30 -11.88
CA GLN A 832 -11.88 9.43 -11.08
C GLN A 832 -12.39 8.22 -11.88
N ASP A 833 -12.44 7.05 -11.25
CA ASP A 833 -12.93 5.81 -11.87
C ASP A 833 -14.47 5.71 -11.85
N PHE A 834 -15.06 5.18 -12.93
CA PHE A 834 -16.50 4.91 -13.00
C PHE A 834 -16.89 3.57 -12.34
N LYS A 835 -17.29 3.62 -11.07
CA LYS A 835 -17.79 2.46 -10.33
C LYS A 835 -19.28 2.25 -10.60
N ASN A 836 -19.64 1.10 -11.17
CA ASN A 836 -21.01 0.77 -11.62
C ASN A 836 -21.64 1.85 -12.55
N GLY A 837 -20.83 2.40 -13.47
CA GLY A 837 -21.27 3.44 -14.42
C GLY A 837 -21.52 4.82 -13.79
N LYS A 838 -21.07 5.05 -12.55
CA LYS A 838 -21.11 6.35 -11.85
C LYS A 838 -19.72 6.76 -11.35
N ALA A 839 -19.40 8.04 -11.39
CA ALA A 839 -18.24 8.63 -10.72
C ALA A 839 -18.71 9.78 -9.83
N VAL A 840 -18.19 9.84 -8.61
CA VAL A 840 -18.49 10.93 -7.66
C VAL A 840 -17.59 12.11 -8.00
N VAL A 841 -18.14 13.32 -8.01
CA VAL A 841 -17.35 14.55 -8.15
C VAL A 841 -17.00 15.03 -6.74
N PRO A 842 -15.74 14.91 -6.28
CA PRO A 842 -15.35 15.44 -4.97
C PRO A 842 -15.53 16.96 -4.90
N THR A 843 -15.97 17.42 -3.73
CA THR A 843 -16.15 18.84 -3.38
C THR A 843 -14.82 19.47 -2.92
N ASN A 844 -14.70 20.80 -2.98
CA ASN A 844 -13.52 21.52 -2.48
C ASN A 844 -13.23 21.18 -1.00
N SER A 845 -14.28 21.05 -0.18
CA SER A 845 -14.21 20.61 1.23
C SER A 845 -13.66 19.18 1.43
N SER A 846 -13.73 18.31 0.43
CA SER A 846 -13.19 16.94 0.49
C SER A 846 -11.80 16.79 -0.14
N MET A 847 -11.25 17.83 -0.78
CA MET A 847 -9.89 17.80 -1.35
C MET A 847 -8.82 18.37 -0.43
N GLY A 848 -9.17 19.22 0.54
CA GLY A 848 -8.20 19.94 1.38
C GLY A 848 -7.41 21.05 0.67
N LEU A 849 -7.55 21.19 -0.66
CA LEU A 849 -6.89 22.19 -1.47
C LEU A 849 -7.60 23.56 -1.41
N PRO A 850 -6.86 24.67 -1.21
CA PRO A 850 -7.44 26.01 -1.25
C PRO A 850 -7.76 26.44 -2.70
N HIS A 851 -8.99 26.19 -3.15
CA HIS A 851 -9.54 26.60 -4.44
C HIS A 851 -8.70 26.17 -5.67
N PRO A 852 -8.76 24.88 -6.08
CA PRO A 852 -7.87 24.31 -7.10
C PRO A 852 -8.05 24.84 -8.53
N CYS A 853 -9.09 25.64 -8.81
CA CYS A 853 -9.24 26.40 -10.06
C CYS A 853 -9.82 27.79 -9.72
N PRO A 854 -9.35 28.88 -10.36
CA PRO A 854 -9.98 30.21 -10.24
C PRO A 854 -11.27 30.35 -11.08
N ASP A 855 -11.43 29.49 -12.10
CA ASP A 855 -12.56 29.44 -13.02
C ASP A 855 -13.32 28.10 -12.92
N ASP A 856 -14.48 28.01 -13.58
CA ASP A 856 -15.30 26.79 -13.73
C ASP A 856 -14.50 25.53 -14.10
N TYR A 857 -14.98 24.38 -13.63
CA TYR A 857 -14.46 23.06 -13.99
C TYR A 857 -15.06 22.54 -15.32
N SER A 858 -14.27 21.81 -16.11
CA SER A 858 -14.76 21.01 -17.25
C SER A 858 -14.74 19.51 -16.93
N PHE A 859 -15.68 18.76 -17.51
CA PHE A 859 -15.86 17.32 -17.28
C PHE A 859 -15.57 16.55 -18.56
N THR A 860 -14.42 15.87 -18.65
CA THR A 860 -14.09 15.01 -19.80
C THR A 860 -14.31 13.55 -19.43
N PHE A 861 -15.28 12.92 -20.10
CA PHE A 861 -15.64 11.51 -19.93
C PHE A 861 -14.82 10.68 -20.90
N VAL A 862 -14.01 9.73 -20.41
CA VAL A 862 -13.15 8.87 -21.23
C VAL A 862 -13.64 7.43 -21.16
N VAL A 863 -13.84 6.81 -22.33
CA VAL A 863 -14.06 5.37 -22.45
C VAL A 863 -12.71 4.67 -22.48
N HIS A 864 -12.48 3.77 -21.53
CA HIS A 864 -11.20 3.08 -21.33
C HIS A 864 -11.41 1.56 -21.42
N PRO A 865 -11.12 0.93 -22.58
CA PRO A 865 -11.32 -0.50 -22.78
C PRO A 865 -10.12 -1.34 -22.32
N GLU A 866 -10.37 -2.33 -21.48
CA GLU A 866 -9.41 -3.34 -21.07
C GLU A 866 -9.76 -4.68 -21.74
N TYR A 867 -8.81 -5.23 -22.49
CA TYR A 867 -9.00 -6.48 -23.25
C TYR A 867 -8.62 -7.70 -22.41
N ILE A 868 -9.49 -8.70 -22.34
CA ILE A 868 -9.43 -9.85 -21.41
C ILE A 868 -9.07 -11.16 -22.13
#